data_AF-A0A7R8UGX3-F1
#
_entry.id   AF-A0A7R8UGX3-F1
#
_cell.length_a   1.000
_cell.length_b   1.000
_cell.length_c   1.000
_cell.angle_alpha   90.00
_cell.angle_beta   90.00
_cell.angle_gamma   90.00
#
_symmetry.space_group_name_H-M   'P 1'
#
loop_
_entity.id
_entity.type
_entity.pdbx_description
1 polymer ?
#
loop_
_entity_poly.entity_id
_entity_poly.type
_entity_poly.pdbx_seq_one_letter_code
_entity_poly.pdbx_strand_id
1 'polypeptide(L)'
;MSSSIPIRIFTLVLLIGLSVDLAKALQCYKCNSTSTPDCAINPSDQLETVECPAEDGECAMAVLDDMATYRGCLSDIVIPENCRTCQNATCTDDLCNGGIYPESRPKCYKCERQECVNVSGPAEPCLNYDTDDLCYVDVIDETDVIRGCVSDDDYNAGVYTDFCRGDGCNNIAAASPFSCISCDSDNDENCKHGDTSAWVCRVNVTDVCTVNVLHGRSESCFTYHNGEKVVRGCSRLSPDLVMQSQYISVCRTSDCNDDCIITPTCYVCDSNQDQNCLMDQGSLTPQDCPQETLSCYTCKHEDNSVTRGCVNGTSVQDVCQSCPSPNGCNSKEVQSCYKCNSDDDENCATWHHDEMLEFEICPESCLTKVTEYGKTIRACKSDSLKCEVDDQFCTPCYGLACNEGIYPEDRLQCYQCNETDDSCDEAQRGKTYACPVYDPDDKCYQFINEKGKIVRGCKSDQNYQECLKKGPQCLVCSGSGCNSYAKEKANTLPCMQCDDSEECPWAQLTSKSCASYIPFFATPSCFTHLGQNNFVIRGCTGDPDECDPTSDKNCDVCTYPSCNKGNAIYQNCVQCTAEIGGGPCAESAQGIDTTRCANDIQFYDKRGCYVMRDGKTIKRGCVNALDEVSLNKCKKSDEPCEICLTQGCNYQEVPSSAKRFLISLPVLVGVIVKYLI
;
A
#
# COMPACT_ATOMS: atom_id res chain seq x y z
N MET A 1 -130.56 3.59 -25.52
CA MET A 1 -130.24 3.53 -26.97
C MET A 1 -129.35 2.29 -27.12
N SER A 2 -129.89 1.12 -27.49
CA SER A 2 -130.04 0.62 -28.88
C SER A 2 -128.68 0.44 -29.58
N SER A 3 -128.25 -0.68 -30.20
CA SER A 3 -128.74 -2.07 -30.39
C SER A 3 -127.55 -2.92 -30.96
N SER A 4 -127.48 -4.26 -31.00
CA SER A 4 -128.38 -5.36 -30.58
C SER A 4 -127.64 -6.71 -30.38
N ILE A 5 -128.37 -7.72 -29.92
CA ILE A 5 -128.03 -9.17 -29.83
C ILE A 5 -128.28 -9.87 -31.19
N PRO A 6 -127.52 -10.90 -31.64
CA PRO A 6 -127.98 -12.30 -31.49
C PRO A 6 -126.91 -13.41 -31.29
N ILE A 7 -127.02 -14.05 -30.12
CA ILE A 7 -126.96 -15.50 -29.84
C ILE A 7 -126.94 -16.44 -31.06
N ARG A 8 -126.04 -17.46 -31.06
CA ARG A 8 -126.37 -18.86 -31.43
C ARG A 8 -125.55 -19.93 -30.69
N ILE A 9 -126.25 -20.61 -29.76
CA ILE A 9 -126.34 -22.08 -29.58
C ILE A 9 -125.06 -22.90 -29.33
N PHE A 10 -124.98 -23.41 -28.09
CA PHE A 10 -124.34 -24.64 -27.61
C PHE A 10 -123.98 -25.73 -28.63
N THR A 11 -122.78 -26.32 -28.48
CA THR A 11 -122.68 -27.77 -28.22
C THR A 11 -121.43 -28.07 -27.38
N LEU A 12 -121.62 -28.66 -26.20
CA LEU A 12 -120.52 -29.15 -25.34
C LEU A 12 -120.38 -30.66 -25.60
N VAL A 13 -119.23 -31.12 -26.11
CA VAL A 13 -118.90 -32.55 -26.20
C VAL A 13 -117.65 -32.80 -25.39
N LEU A 14 -117.85 -33.38 -24.20
CA LEU A 14 -116.79 -33.85 -23.33
C LEU A 14 -116.31 -35.22 -23.85
N LEU A 15 -115.18 -35.25 -24.56
CA LEU A 15 -114.49 -36.49 -24.93
C LEU A 15 -113.21 -36.61 -24.12
N ILE A 16 -113.26 -37.48 -23.11
CA ILE A 16 -112.09 -37.94 -22.37
C ILE A 16 -111.33 -38.88 -23.31
N GLY A 17 -110.36 -38.33 -24.05
CA GLY A 17 -109.39 -39.08 -24.84
C GLY A 17 -108.19 -39.44 -23.96
N LEU A 18 -107.73 -40.70 -24.03
CA LEU A 18 -106.55 -41.14 -23.28
C LEU A 18 -105.33 -40.31 -23.67
N SER A 19 -104.61 -39.81 -22.66
CA SER A 19 -103.23 -39.35 -22.80
C SER A 19 -102.35 -40.57 -23.07
N VAL A 20 -102.18 -40.89 -24.35
CA VAL A 20 -100.97 -41.59 -24.79
C VAL A 20 -99.90 -40.51 -24.86
N ASP A 21 -99.03 -40.45 -23.85
CA ASP A 21 -97.84 -39.61 -23.91
C ASP A 21 -96.97 -40.15 -25.03
N LEU A 22 -97.10 -39.53 -26.20
CA LEU A 22 -96.23 -39.77 -27.34
C LEU A 22 -94.90 -39.13 -26.99
N ALA A 23 -94.03 -39.92 -26.35
CA ALA A 23 -92.69 -39.50 -25.96
C ALA A 23 -91.99 -38.91 -27.19
N LYS A 24 -91.74 -37.59 -27.17
CA LYS A 24 -91.12 -36.88 -28.29
C LYS A 24 -89.66 -37.30 -28.38
N ALA A 25 -89.19 -37.62 -29.58
CA ALA A 25 -87.76 -37.70 -29.83
C ALA A 25 -87.15 -36.31 -29.63
N LEU A 26 -86.00 -36.27 -28.95
CA LEU A 26 -85.26 -35.04 -28.67
C LEU A 26 -84.29 -34.75 -29.82
N GLN A 27 -84.29 -33.54 -30.38
CA GLN A 27 -83.36 -33.20 -31.46
C GLN A 27 -82.05 -32.63 -30.88
N CYS A 28 -80.89 -33.15 -31.28
CA CYS A 28 -79.58 -32.73 -30.78
C CYS A 28 -78.60 -32.45 -31.92
N TYR A 29 -77.64 -31.54 -31.74
CA TYR A 29 -76.52 -31.40 -32.66
C TYR A 29 -75.59 -32.61 -32.57
N LYS A 30 -75.04 -33.05 -33.72
CA LYS A 30 -74.11 -34.17 -33.83
C LYS A 30 -72.89 -33.81 -34.66
N CYS A 31 -71.70 -33.87 -34.06
CA CYS A 31 -70.44 -33.52 -34.72
C CYS A 31 -69.22 -33.97 -33.90
N ASN A 32 -68.03 -33.91 -34.53
CA ASN A 32 -66.72 -34.06 -33.92
C ASN A 32 -65.81 -32.94 -34.46
N SER A 33 -65.13 -32.19 -33.58
CA SER A 33 -64.29 -31.06 -34.01
C SER A 33 -63.03 -31.45 -34.79
N THR A 34 -62.56 -32.70 -34.68
CA THR A 34 -61.45 -33.21 -35.54
C THR A 34 -61.81 -33.25 -37.03
N SER A 35 -63.09 -33.42 -37.37
CA SER A 35 -63.59 -33.44 -38.75
C SER A 35 -64.37 -32.17 -39.14
N THR A 36 -64.88 -31.44 -38.15
CA THR A 36 -65.83 -30.33 -38.34
C THR A 36 -65.52 -29.25 -37.30
N PRO A 37 -64.56 -28.34 -37.56
CA PRO A 37 -64.07 -27.38 -36.57
C PRO A 37 -65.17 -26.56 -35.87
N ASP A 38 -66.22 -26.18 -36.61
CA ASP A 38 -67.41 -25.46 -36.09
C ASP A 38 -68.08 -26.16 -34.90
N CYS A 39 -67.92 -27.48 -34.75
CA CYS A 39 -68.37 -28.23 -33.59
C CYS A 39 -67.80 -27.70 -32.26
N ALA A 40 -66.59 -27.13 -32.29
CA ALA A 40 -65.96 -26.47 -31.16
C ALA A 40 -66.14 -24.94 -31.18
N ILE A 41 -65.91 -24.31 -32.35
CA ILE A 41 -65.70 -22.85 -32.44
C ILE A 41 -66.96 -22.04 -32.76
N ASN A 42 -67.93 -22.61 -33.48
CA ASN A 42 -69.20 -21.95 -33.84
C ASN A 42 -70.39 -22.94 -33.77
N PRO A 43 -70.64 -23.56 -32.61
CA PRO A 43 -71.73 -24.50 -32.47
C PRO A 43 -73.08 -23.78 -32.62
N SER A 44 -74.02 -24.48 -33.28
CA SER A 44 -75.31 -24.00 -33.77
C SER A 44 -75.35 -23.46 -35.20
N ASP A 45 -74.22 -23.16 -35.86
CA ASP A 45 -74.22 -22.80 -37.29
C ASP A 45 -73.91 -24.02 -38.18
N GLN A 46 -74.77 -24.27 -39.18
CA GLN A 46 -74.72 -25.37 -40.17
C GLN A 46 -74.48 -26.81 -39.65
N LEU A 47 -74.41 -27.07 -38.34
CA LEU A 47 -74.13 -28.40 -37.78
C LEU A 47 -75.23 -29.42 -38.08
N GLU A 48 -74.83 -30.67 -38.33
CA GLU A 48 -75.76 -31.79 -38.46
C GLU A 48 -76.54 -32.04 -37.15
N THR A 49 -77.74 -32.60 -37.28
CA THR A 49 -78.60 -32.92 -36.13
C THR A 49 -79.05 -34.38 -36.17
N VAL A 50 -79.36 -34.92 -35.00
CA VAL A 50 -79.81 -36.31 -34.78
C VAL A 50 -81.05 -36.31 -33.87
N GLU A 51 -81.98 -37.22 -34.13
CA GLU A 51 -83.11 -37.50 -33.22
C GLU A 51 -82.69 -38.57 -32.20
N CYS A 52 -82.75 -38.23 -30.92
CA CYS A 52 -82.38 -39.13 -29.83
C CYS A 52 -83.61 -39.91 -29.29
N PRO A 53 -83.48 -41.19 -28.94
CA PRO A 53 -84.61 -42.04 -28.53
C PRO A 53 -85.34 -41.53 -27.28
N ALA A 54 -86.66 -41.55 -27.31
CA ALA A 54 -87.49 -40.86 -26.31
C ALA A 54 -87.64 -41.55 -24.94
N GLU A 55 -87.03 -42.73 -24.71
CA GLU A 55 -87.08 -43.42 -23.41
C GLU A 55 -85.98 -42.93 -22.43
N ASP A 56 -84.79 -42.54 -22.93
CA ASP A 56 -83.64 -42.06 -22.13
C ASP A 56 -82.80 -40.98 -22.88
N GLY A 57 -83.40 -40.26 -23.84
CA GLY A 57 -82.67 -39.38 -24.75
C GLY A 57 -82.29 -38.03 -24.14
N GLU A 58 -81.00 -37.87 -23.81
CA GLU A 58 -80.39 -36.56 -23.52
C GLU A 58 -79.45 -36.14 -24.66
N CYS A 59 -79.39 -34.84 -24.97
CA CYS A 59 -78.31 -34.29 -25.77
C CYS A 59 -77.04 -34.22 -24.92
N ALA A 60 -75.90 -34.55 -25.50
CA ALA A 60 -74.62 -34.55 -24.82
C ALA A 60 -73.57 -33.72 -25.57
N MET A 61 -72.62 -33.21 -24.78
CA MET A 61 -71.38 -32.55 -25.21
C MET A 61 -70.25 -33.19 -24.42
N ALA A 62 -69.13 -33.48 -25.07
CA ALA A 62 -67.92 -33.91 -24.39
C ALA A 62 -66.66 -33.34 -25.03
N VAL A 63 -65.60 -33.20 -24.22
CA VAL A 63 -64.22 -33.14 -24.68
C VAL A 63 -63.54 -34.43 -24.24
N LEU A 64 -62.75 -35.06 -25.11
CA LEU A 64 -62.03 -36.31 -24.82
C LEU A 64 -60.50 -36.08 -24.68
N ASP A 65 -59.72 -37.14 -24.42
CA ASP A 65 -58.25 -37.05 -24.26
C ASP A 65 -57.52 -36.51 -25.53
N ASP A 66 -58.18 -36.49 -26.69
CA ASP A 66 -57.69 -35.88 -27.94
C ASP A 66 -57.96 -34.38 -28.05
N MET A 67 -58.45 -33.75 -26.96
CA MET A 67 -58.82 -32.34 -26.84
C MET A 67 -59.97 -31.89 -27.77
N ALA A 68 -60.56 -32.80 -28.54
CA ALA A 68 -61.61 -32.49 -29.49
C ALA A 68 -63.01 -32.49 -28.85
N THR A 69 -63.92 -31.74 -29.47
CA THR A 69 -65.31 -31.58 -29.02
C THR A 69 -66.23 -32.54 -29.75
N TYR A 70 -67.00 -33.30 -28.98
CA TYR A 70 -67.97 -34.27 -29.45
C TYR A 70 -69.38 -33.83 -29.05
N ARG A 71 -70.33 -33.91 -29.99
CA ARG A 71 -71.75 -33.63 -29.75
C ARG A 71 -72.60 -34.76 -30.32
N GLY A 72 -73.70 -35.10 -29.66
CA GLY A 72 -74.65 -36.11 -30.12
C GLY A 72 -75.66 -36.48 -29.05
N CYS A 73 -76.31 -37.63 -29.20
CA CYS A 73 -77.08 -38.25 -28.11
C CYS A 73 -76.13 -38.78 -27.03
N LEU A 74 -76.57 -38.80 -25.77
CA LEU A 74 -75.81 -39.40 -24.66
C LEU A 74 -75.42 -40.87 -24.94
N SER A 75 -76.28 -41.63 -25.64
CA SER A 75 -76.01 -43.00 -26.09
C SER A 75 -74.84 -43.15 -27.05
N ASP A 76 -74.50 -42.07 -27.77
CA ASP A 76 -73.52 -42.08 -28.86
C ASP A 76 -72.13 -41.60 -28.39
N ILE A 77 -72.05 -40.91 -27.25
CA ILE A 77 -70.78 -40.40 -26.70
C ILE A 77 -70.15 -41.45 -25.78
N VAL A 78 -69.19 -42.20 -26.35
CA VAL A 78 -68.41 -43.19 -25.61
C VAL A 78 -67.19 -42.53 -24.96
N ILE A 79 -67.25 -42.32 -23.65
CA ILE A 79 -66.12 -41.83 -22.84
C ILE A 79 -65.24 -43.02 -22.42
N PRO A 80 -63.92 -43.03 -22.72
CA PRO A 80 -63.03 -44.12 -22.30
C PRO A 80 -62.91 -44.22 -20.77
N GLU A 81 -62.95 -45.44 -20.22
CA GLU A 81 -62.87 -45.69 -18.75
C GLU A 81 -61.62 -45.12 -18.07
N ASN A 82 -60.54 -44.87 -18.83
CA ASN A 82 -59.27 -44.33 -18.31
C ASN A 82 -59.03 -42.85 -18.68
N CYS A 83 -60.04 -42.16 -19.24
CA CYS A 83 -59.88 -40.77 -19.66
C CYS A 83 -59.62 -39.86 -18.46
N ARG A 84 -58.59 -39.01 -18.55
CA ARG A 84 -58.13 -38.21 -17.40
C ARG A 84 -58.50 -36.74 -17.50
N THR A 85 -58.62 -36.22 -18.71
CA THR A 85 -58.96 -34.81 -18.98
C THR A 85 -60.38 -34.66 -19.52
N CYS A 86 -61.10 -35.76 -19.78
CA CYS A 86 -62.47 -35.72 -20.28
C CYS A 86 -63.39 -34.83 -19.44
N GLN A 87 -64.17 -34.01 -20.13
CA GLN A 87 -65.30 -33.29 -19.55
C GLN A 87 -66.54 -33.64 -20.37
N ASN A 88 -67.69 -33.80 -19.72
CA ASN A 88 -68.96 -33.94 -20.41
C ASN A 88 -70.07 -33.15 -19.70
N ALA A 89 -71.11 -32.81 -20.46
CA ALA A 89 -72.34 -32.22 -19.97
C ALA A 89 -73.52 -32.70 -20.81
N THR A 90 -74.68 -32.85 -20.19
CA THR A 90 -75.92 -33.26 -20.85
C THR A 90 -77.02 -32.23 -20.63
N CYS A 91 -78.03 -32.26 -21.49
CA CYS A 91 -79.19 -31.38 -21.43
C CYS A 91 -80.40 -31.99 -22.18
N THR A 92 -81.60 -31.50 -21.87
CA THR A 92 -82.88 -32.17 -22.21
C THR A 92 -83.83 -31.34 -23.09
N ASP A 93 -83.40 -30.16 -23.56
CA ASP A 93 -84.19 -29.31 -24.47
C ASP A 93 -83.73 -29.48 -25.92
N ASP A 94 -84.62 -29.29 -26.90
CA ASP A 94 -84.25 -29.42 -28.32
C ASP A 94 -83.08 -28.48 -28.68
N LEU A 95 -82.04 -29.05 -29.28
CA LEU A 95 -80.80 -28.39 -29.71
C LEU A 95 -80.00 -27.71 -28.58
N CYS A 96 -80.24 -28.09 -27.32
CA CYS A 96 -79.59 -27.49 -26.16
C CYS A 96 -78.05 -27.64 -26.13
N ASN A 97 -77.51 -28.65 -26.82
CA ASN A 97 -76.07 -28.85 -26.97
C ASN A 97 -75.43 -27.95 -28.05
N GLY A 98 -76.00 -26.76 -28.28
CA GLY A 98 -75.51 -25.76 -29.24
C GLY A 98 -74.55 -24.70 -28.68
N GLY A 99 -74.27 -24.69 -27.38
CA GLY A 99 -73.37 -23.71 -26.76
C GLY A 99 -71.87 -24.01 -26.93
N ILE A 100 -71.01 -23.00 -26.76
CA ILE A 100 -69.56 -23.21 -26.59
C ILE A 100 -69.33 -24.10 -25.37
N TYR A 101 -68.57 -25.18 -25.56
CA TYR A 101 -68.33 -26.17 -24.52
C TYR A 101 -66.84 -26.52 -24.39
N PRO A 102 -66.30 -26.58 -23.17
CA PRO A 102 -66.84 -26.02 -21.93
C PRO A 102 -67.02 -24.49 -22.01
N GLU A 103 -67.85 -23.90 -21.15
CA GLU A 103 -68.06 -22.42 -21.15
C GLU A 103 -66.76 -21.65 -20.90
N SER A 104 -65.81 -22.27 -20.18
CA SER A 104 -64.46 -21.74 -19.91
C SER A 104 -63.44 -22.03 -21.01
N ARG A 105 -63.88 -22.41 -22.23
CA ARG A 105 -62.97 -22.60 -23.37
C ARG A 105 -62.20 -21.31 -23.67
N PRO A 106 -60.85 -21.34 -23.69
CA PRO A 106 -60.04 -20.17 -24.02
C PRO A 106 -60.39 -19.58 -25.38
N LYS A 107 -60.26 -18.25 -25.50
CA LYS A 107 -60.52 -17.52 -26.74
C LYS A 107 -59.32 -16.67 -27.14
N CYS A 108 -58.89 -16.76 -28.38
CA CYS A 108 -57.76 -16.00 -28.92
C CYS A 108 -58.17 -15.31 -30.23
N TYR A 109 -57.46 -14.25 -30.62
CA TYR A 109 -57.54 -13.81 -32.01
C TYR A 109 -56.83 -14.83 -32.88
N LYS A 110 -57.47 -15.22 -33.99
CA LYS A 110 -57.04 -16.30 -34.90
C LYS A 110 -57.03 -15.76 -36.33
N CYS A 111 -55.85 -15.56 -36.90
CA CYS A 111 -55.68 -14.97 -38.23
C CYS A 111 -54.23 -15.09 -38.75
N GLU A 112 -54.03 -14.83 -40.03
CA GLU A 112 -52.71 -14.74 -40.66
C GLU A 112 -52.57 -13.46 -41.51
N ARG A 113 -51.32 -13.03 -41.75
CA ARG A 113 -50.95 -11.93 -42.66
C ARG A 113 -51.60 -10.59 -42.28
N GLN A 114 -51.96 -9.79 -43.28
CA GLN A 114 -52.26 -8.36 -43.14
C GLN A 114 -53.50 -8.06 -42.29
N GLU A 115 -54.51 -8.93 -42.30
CA GLU A 115 -55.70 -8.81 -41.43
C GLU A 115 -55.35 -8.97 -39.95
N CYS A 116 -54.24 -9.64 -39.65
CA CYS A 116 -53.81 -9.95 -38.29
C CYS A 116 -52.88 -8.88 -37.68
N VAL A 117 -52.44 -7.89 -38.47
CA VAL A 117 -51.62 -6.76 -38.01
C VAL A 117 -52.35 -5.94 -36.94
N ASN A 118 -53.65 -5.66 -37.15
CA ASN A 118 -54.52 -4.94 -36.24
C ASN A 118 -55.84 -5.70 -36.06
N VAL A 119 -55.94 -6.51 -35.00
CA VAL A 119 -57.15 -7.26 -34.67
C VAL A 119 -58.17 -6.41 -33.93
N SER A 120 -59.46 -6.64 -34.19
CA SER A 120 -60.57 -5.97 -33.52
C SER A 120 -61.82 -6.83 -33.54
N GLY A 121 -62.66 -6.75 -32.50
CA GLY A 121 -63.84 -7.60 -32.32
C GLY A 121 -63.73 -8.51 -31.10
N PRO A 122 -64.59 -9.53 -30.97
CA PRO A 122 -64.43 -10.58 -29.97
C PRO A 122 -63.34 -11.58 -30.41
N ALA A 123 -62.63 -12.16 -29.45
CA ALA A 123 -61.73 -13.29 -29.69
C ALA A 123 -62.52 -14.59 -29.93
N GLU A 124 -61.99 -15.47 -30.76
CA GLU A 124 -62.63 -16.73 -31.15
C GLU A 124 -62.20 -17.90 -30.27
N PRO A 125 -63.06 -18.89 -30.00
CA PRO A 125 -62.68 -20.08 -29.24
C PRO A 125 -61.57 -20.88 -29.94
N CYS A 126 -60.66 -21.43 -29.13
CA CYS A 126 -59.71 -22.44 -29.61
C CYS A 126 -60.47 -23.69 -30.08
N LEU A 127 -59.98 -24.35 -31.13
CA LEU A 127 -60.55 -25.57 -31.70
C LEU A 127 -60.36 -26.75 -30.74
N ASN A 128 -59.14 -26.92 -30.25
CA ASN A 128 -58.80 -27.89 -29.22
C ASN A 128 -59.04 -27.25 -27.84
N TYR A 129 -59.35 -28.09 -26.84
CA TYR A 129 -59.55 -27.64 -25.46
C TYR A 129 -58.44 -28.15 -24.56
N ASP A 130 -57.52 -27.25 -24.23
CA ASP A 130 -56.63 -27.34 -23.09
C ASP A 130 -57.04 -26.27 -22.05
N THR A 131 -57.08 -26.64 -20.77
CA THR A 131 -57.37 -25.72 -19.66
C THR A 131 -56.25 -24.72 -19.39
N ASP A 132 -55.02 -25.04 -19.82
CA ASP A 132 -53.82 -24.22 -19.63
C ASP A 132 -53.35 -23.51 -20.92
N ASP A 133 -54.16 -23.56 -22.00
CA ASP A 133 -53.83 -23.01 -23.31
C ASP A 133 -53.40 -21.53 -23.27
N LEU A 134 -52.59 -21.14 -24.25
CA LEU A 134 -52.04 -19.81 -24.42
C LEU A 134 -52.44 -19.27 -25.80
N CYS A 135 -52.74 -17.99 -25.84
CA CYS A 135 -52.80 -17.28 -27.11
C CYS A 135 -51.39 -16.85 -27.51
N TYR A 136 -51.07 -16.91 -28.79
CA TYR A 136 -49.79 -16.41 -29.32
C TYR A 136 -49.98 -15.32 -30.36
N VAL A 137 -48.91 -14.56 -30.59
CA VAL A 137 -48.74 -13.63 -31.70
C VAL A 137 -47.30 -13.70 -32.20
N ASP A 138 -47.10 -13.99 -33.48
CA ASP A 138 -45.79 -13.89 -34.14
C ASP A 138 -45.79 -12.73 -35.14
N VAL A 139 -44.74 -11.92 -35.11
CA VAL A 139 -44.57 -10.75 -35.99
C VAL A 139 -43.35 -10.95 -36.88
N ILE A 140 -43.61 -11.41 -38.10
CA ILE A 140 -42.60 -11.72 -39.11
C ILE A 140 -42.14 -10.41 -39.78
N ASP A 141 -43.08 -9.60 -40.26
CA ASP A 141 -42.83 -8.24 -40.76
C ASP A 141 -44.04 -7.28 -40.55
N GLU A 142 -44.03 -6.10 -41.19
CA GLU A 142 -45.11 -5.09 -41.07
C GLU A 142 -46.46 -5.54 -41.67
N THR A 143 -46.45 -6.61 -42.47
CA THR A 143 -47.59 -7.13 -43.24
C THR A 143 -47.89 -8.60 -42.94
N ASP A 144 -46.92 -9.35 -42.39
CA ASP A 144 -47.05 -10.75 -42.04
C ASP A 144 -47.03 -10.97 -40.52
N VAL A 145 -48.21 -11.26 -39.97
CA VAL A 145 -48.47 -11.46 -38.54
C VAL A 145 -49.37 -12.67 -38.39
N ILE A 146 -49.07 -13.55 -37.44
CA ILE A 146 -49.85 -14.76 -37.18
C ILE A 146 -50.33 -14.70 -35.74
N ARG A 147 -51.60 -15.02 -35.50
CA ARG A 147 -52.19 -15.13 -34.16
C ARG A 147 -53.03 -16.41 -34.08
N GLY A 148 -52.93 -17.12 -32.96
CA GLY A 148 -53.64 -18.38 -32.76
C GLY A 148 -53.67 -18.83 -31.30
N CYS A 149 -54.16 -20.05 -31.10
CA CYS A 149 -54.08 -20.79 -29.83
C CYS A 149 -52.96 -21.82 -29.92
N VAL A 150 -52.19 -22.03 -28.85
CA VAL A 150 -51.09 -23.01 -28.85
C VAL A 150 -51.61 -24.44 -28.98
N SER A 151 -52.81 -24.75 -28.50
CA SER A 151 -53.42 -26.08 -28.66
C SER A 151 -53.93 -26.37 -30.09
N ASP A 152 -54.15 -25.37 -30.93
CA ASP A 152 -54.79 -25.53 -32.25
C ASP A 152 -53.83 -25.92 -33.36
N ASP A 153 -52.58 -25.43 -33.29
CA ASP A 153 -51.61 -25.49 -34.39
C ASP A 153 -50.27 -26.14 -33.96
N ASP A 154 -49.71 -27.02 -34.79
CA ASP A 154 -48.31 -27.51 -34.71
C ASP A 154 -47.29 -26.39 -35.09
N TYR A 155 -47.59 -25.13 -34.76
CA TYR A 155 -46.84 -23.97 -35.23
C TYR A 155 -45.49 -23.85 -34.53
N ASN A 156 -44.41 -23.84 -35.33
CA ASN A 156 -43.07 -23.56 -34.84
C ASN A 156 -42.92 -22.05 -34.58
N ALA A 157 -43.03 -21.66 -33.32
CA ALA A 157 -42.85 -20.29 -32.85
C ALA A 157 -41.58 -19.63 -33.40
N GLY A 158 -41.76 -18.42 -33.96
CA GLY A 158 -40.68 -17.55 -34.39
C GLY A 158 -39.88 -16.96 -33.22
N VAL A 159 -38.74 -16.35 -33.53
CA VAL A 159 -37.84 -15.73 -32.53
C VAL A 159 -38.50 -14.56 -31.79
N TYR A 160 -39.55 -13.97 -32.36
CA TYR A 160 -40.29 -12.82 -31.83
C TYR A 160 -41.75 -13.15 -31.51
N THR A 161 -42.10 -14.43 -31.33
CA THR A 161 -43.43 -14.84 -30.88
C THR A 161 -43.62 -14.50 -29.41
N ASP A 162 -44.69 -13.78 -29.09
CA ASP A 162 -45.13 -13.54 -27.71
C ASP A 162 -46.31 -14.46 -27.35
N PHE A 163 -46.36 -14.88 -26.09
CA PHE A 163 -47.36 -15.81 -25.55
C PHE A 163 -48.05 -15.21 -24.33
N CYS A 164 -49.36 -15.27 -24.29
CA CYS A 164 -50.16 -14.69 -23.22
C CYS A 164 -51.31 -15.61 -22.79
N ARG A 165 -51.86 -15.33 -21.60
CA ARG A 165 -52.97 -16.08 -21.01
C ARG A 165 -54.19 -15.17 -20.80
N GLY A 166 -55.36 -15.66 -21.18
CA GLY A 166 -56.67 -15.01 -21.00
C GLY A 166 -57.31 -14.58 -22.32
N ASP A 167 -58.65 -14.50 -22.32
CA ASP A 167 -59.45 -14.28 -23.53
C ASP A 167 -59.01 -13.01 -24.30
N GLY A 168 -58.58 -13.20 -25.55
CA GLY A 168 -58.16 -12.13 -26.46
C GLY A 168 -56.90 -11.37 -26.04
N CYS A 169 -56.06 -11.94 -25.18
CA CYS A 169 -54.83 -11.29 -24.72
C CYS A 169 -53.82 -11.02 -25.85
N ASN A 170 -53.86 -11.80 -26.93
CA ASN A 170 -52.98 -11.66 -28.09
C ASN A 170 -53.45 -10.53 -29.02
N ASN A 171 -53.78 -9.37 -28.46
CA ASN A 171 -54.26 -8.17 -29.19
C ASN A 171 -53.19 -7.07 -29.34
N ILE A 172 -51.95 -7.34 -28.90
CA ILE A 172 -50.85 -6.37 -28.97
C ILE A 172 -50.58 -5.91 -30.41
N ALA A 173 -50.25 -4.63 -30.56
CA ALA A 173 -49.95 -4.03 -31.86
C ALA A 173 -48.69 -4.67 -32.46
N ALA A 174 -48.77 -5.09 -33.72
CA ALA A 174 -47.66 -5.75 -34.40
C ALA A 174 -46.44 -4.85 -34.57
N ALA A 175 -46.63 -3.54 -34.68
CA ALA A 175 -45.55 -2.56 -34.69
C ALA A 175 -45.91 -1.32 -33.87
N SER A 176 -44.90 -0.65 -33.31
CA SER A 176 -45.02 0.65 -32.66
C SER A 176 -44.17 1.70 -33.38
N PRO A 177 -44.64 2.96 -33.54
CA PRO A 177 -43.83 4.01 -34.13
C PRO A 177 -42.71 4.44 -33.16
N PHE A 178 -41.49 4.56 -33.69
CA PHE A 178 -40.32 5.07 -32.99
C PHE A 178 -39.71 6.19 -33.83
N SER A 179 -39.45 7.34 -33.21
CA SER A 179 -38.90 8.52 -33.85
C SER A 179 -37.57 8.92 -33.23
N CYS A 180 -36.74 9.60 -34.01
CA CYS A 180 -35.52 10.26 -33.55
C CYS A 180 -35.40 11.61 -34.26
N ILE A 181 -34.79 12.60 -33.60
CA ILE A 181 -34.36 13.83 -34.26
C ILE A 181 -33.36 13.47 -35.37
N SER A 182 -33.57 14.06 -36.55
CA SER A 182 -32.84 13.77 -37.78
C SER A 182 -32.32 15.05 -38.40
N CYS A 183 -31.01 15.30 -38.30
CA CYS A 183 -30.40 16.52 -38.82
C CYS A 183 -28.92 16.34 -39.15
N ASP A 184 -28.38 17.24 -39.98
CA ASP A 184 -26.95 17.36 -40.27
C ASP A 184 -26.54 18.83 -40.16
N SER A 185 -25.53 19.12 -39.34
CA SER A 185 -25.06 20.47 -39.05
C SER A 185 -24.51 21.24 -40.25
N ASP A 186 -24.17 20.55 -41.34
CA ASP A 186 -23.74 21.21 -42.58
C ASP A 186 -24.93 21.88 -43.31
N ASN A 187 -26.16 21.50 -42.96
CA ASN A 187 -27.39 22.00 -43.56
C ASN A 187 -28.26 22.81 -42.58
N ASP A 188 -28.21 22.51 -41.28
CA ASP A 188 -28.92 23.23 -40.22
C ASP A 188 -28.04 23.43 -38.98
N GLU A 189 -27.65 24.68 -38.69
CA GLU A 189 -26.83 25.03 -37.52
C GLU A 189 -27.54 24.68 -36.18
N ASN A 190 -28.88 24.61 -36.14
CA ASN A 190 -29.63 24.18 -34.96
C ASN A 190 -29.41 22.69 -34.64
N CYS A 191 -28.87 21.90 -35.57
CA CYS A 191 -28.42 20.54 -35.28
C CYS A 191 -27.24 20.51 -34.27
N LYS A 192 -26.42 21.57 -34.25
CA LYS A 192 -25.36 21.79 -33.25
C LYS A 192 -25.92 22.40 -31.97
N HIS A 193 -26.82 23.39 -32.10
CA HIS A 193 -27.25 24.27 -31.01
C HIS A 193 -28.71 24.06 -30.63
N GLY A 194 -28.96 23.63 -29.39
CA GLY A 194 -30.30 23.67 -28.80
C GLY A 194 -30.62 25.00 -28.14
N ASP A 195 -31.86 25.14 -27.65
CA ASP A 195 -32.31 26.34 -26.95
C ASP A 195 -31.69 26.43 -25.55
N THR A 196 -30.65 27.25 -25.43
CA THR A 196 -29.95 27.55 -24.17
C THR A 196 -30.71 28.54 -23.27
N SER A 197 -31.86 29.06 -23.71
CA SER A 197 -32.73 29.95 -22.93
C SER A 197 -33.60 29.19 -21.92
N ALA A 198 -33.74 27.87 -22.10
CA ALA A 198 -34.55 26.99 -21.27
C ALA A 198 -33.76 26.40 -20.10
N TRP A 199 -34.46 26.02 -19.01
CA TRP A 199 -33.86 25.36 -17.84
C TRP A 199 -33.29 23.96 -18.14
N VAL A 200 -33.66 23.39 -19.29
CA VAL A 200 -33.10 22.16 -19.87
C VAL A 200 -32.83 22.45 -21.35
N CYS A 201 -31.58 22.35 -21.78
CA CYS A 201 -31.21 22.58 -23.18
C CYS A 201 -31.67 21.41 -24.05
N ARG A 202 -32.47 21.69 -25.10
CA ARG A 202 -32.91 20.71 -26.10
C ARG A 202 -32.69 21.25 -27.50
N VAL A 203 -32.33 20.37 -28.44
CA VAL A 203 -32.20 20.68 -29.87
C VAL A 203 -33.55 21.14 -30.43
N ASN A 204 -33.56 22.33 -31.04
CA ASN A 204 -34.77 22.94 -31.59
C ASN A 204 -34.88 22.65 -33.10
N VAL A 205 -35.00 21.36 -33.44
CA VAL A 205 -35.14 20.87 -34.82
C VAL A 205 -36.44 20.09 -34.95
N THR A 206 -37.21 20.36 -36.01
CA THR A 206 -38.51 19.70 -36.27
C THR A 206 -38.40 18.42 -37.11
N ASP A 207 -37.26 18.22 -37.77
CA ASP A 207 -37.05 17.08 -38.64
C ASP A 207 -36.77 15.82 -37.82
N VAL A 208 -37.63 14.82 -38.02
CA VAL A 208 -37.53 13.50 -37.39
C VAL A 208 -37.50 12.41 -38.45
N CYS A 209 -36.73 11.36 -38.19
CA CYS A 209 -36.90 10.09 -38.88
C CYS A 209 -37.84 9.22 -38.04
N THR A 210 -38.70 8.45 -38.72
CA THR A 210 -39.63 7.53 -38.06
C THR A 210 -39.46 6.14 -38.64
N VAL A 211 -39.41 5.14 -37.76
CA VAL A 211 -39.35 3.72 -38.09
C VAL A 211 -40.42 2.97 -37.31
N ASN A 212 -41.04 1.96 -37.91
CA ASN A 212 -41.94 1.06 -37.19
C ASN A 212 -41.09 -0.04 -36.55
N VAL A 213 -41.11 -0.10 -35.22
CA VAL A 213 -40.47 -1.17 -34.47
C VAL A 213 -41.45 -2.32 -34.37
N LEU A 214 -41.17 -3.41 -35.07
CA LEU A 214 -41.93 -4.66 -34.94
C LEU A 214 -41.86 -5.17 -33.50
N HIS A 215 -42.94 -5.76 -33.02
CA HIS A 215 -43.00 -6.33 -31.68
C HIS A 215 -41.85 -7.31 -31.43
N GLY A 216 -41.30 -7.30 -30.21
CA GLY A 216 -40.11 -8.06 -29.83
C GLY A 216 -38.76 -7.52 -30.35
N ARG A 217 -38.74 -6.48 -31.21
CA ARG A 217 -37.50 -5.86 -31.73
C ARG A 217 -37.20 -4.53 -31.04
N SER A 218 -35.99 -4.01 -31.24
CA SER A 218 -35.54 -2.72 -30.69
C SER A 218 -34.84 -1.88 -31.75
N GLU A 219 -35.20 -0.60 -31.85
CA GLU A 219 -34.48 0.42 -32.60
C GLU A 219 -33.79 1.40 -31.63
N SER A 220 -32.92 2.27 -32.15
CA SER A 220 -32.28 3.33 -31.36
C SER A 220 -32.06 4.60 -32.16
N CYS A 221 -31.82 5.70 -31.45
CA CYS A 221 -31.39 6.98 -32.02
C CYS A 221 -29.87 7.13 -31.85
N PHE A 222 -29.23 7.83 -32.78
CA PHE A 222 -27.81 8.18 -32.69
C PHE A 222 -27.58 9.70 -32.75
N THR A 223 -26.45 10.12 -32.18
CA THR A 223 -25.83 11.43 -32.37
C THR A 223 -24.34 11.21 -32.64
N TYR A 224 -23.88 11.56 -33.84
CA TYR A 224 -22.47 11.68 -34.19
C TYR A 224 -22.01 13.12 -33.90
N HIS A 225 -20.83 13.28 -33.29
CA HIS A 225 -20.21 14.59 -33.07
C HIS A 225 -18.68 14.52 -32.98
N ASN A 226 -18.00 15.39 -33.72
CA ASN A 226 -16.53 15.48 -33.77
C ASN A 226 -15.97 16.91 -33.58
N GLY A 227 -16.71 17.80 -32.91
CA GLY A 227 -16.32 19.20 -32.66
C GLY A 227 -16.72 20.15 -33.79
N GLU A 228 -16.47 19.75 -35.03
CA GLU A 228 -16.80 20.54 -36.23
C GLU A 228 -18.18 20.21 -36.80
N LYS A 229 -18.62 18.95 -36.72
CA LYS A 229 -19.85 18.42 -37.33
C LYS A 229 -20.71 17.65 -36.32
N VAL A 230 -22.03 17.78 -36.45
CA VAL A 230 -23.06 17.03 -35.71
C VAL A 230 -24.03 16.39 -36.70
N VAL A 231 -24.34 15.10 -36.51
CA VAL A 231 -25.38 14.40 -37.28
C VAL A 231 -26.24 13.58 -36.33
N ARG A 232 -27.56 13.69 -36.45
CA ARG A 232 -28.54 12.96 -35.62
C ARG A 232 -29.47 12.13 -36.52
N GLY A 233 -29.94 10.97 -36.02
CA GLY A 233 -30.92 10.16 -36.75
C GLY A 233 -31.21 8.79 -36.15
N CYS A 234 -31.90 7.95 -36.93
CA CYS A 234 -32.36 6.61 -36.57
C CYS A 234 -31.27 5.57 -36.90
N SER A 235 -30.98 4.66 -35.97
CA SER A 235 -29.80 3.82 -36.03
C SER A 235 -29.99 2.52 -36.83
N ARG A 236 -30.05 2.60 -38.17
CA ARG A 236 -29.63 1.46 -39.01
C ARG A 236 -28.13 1.55 -39.24
N LEU A 237 -27.35 1.24 -38.20
CA LEU A 237 -25.90 1.47 -38.16
C LEU A 237 -25.20 0.80 -39.35
N SER A 238 -24.62 1.60 -40.24
CA SER A 238 -23.74 1.11 -41.30
C SER A 238 -22.39 0.67 -40.73
N PRO A 239 -21.66 -0.24 -41.39
CA PRO A 239 -20.32 -0.65 -40.95
C PRO A 239 -19.34 0.53 -40.80
N ASP A 240 -19.50 1.58 -41.62
CA ASP A 240 -18.61 2.75 -41.62
C ASP A 240 -18.72 3.59 -40.33
N LEU A 241 -19.91 3.64 -39.71
CA LEU A 241 -20.13 4.33 -38.43
C LEU A 241 -19.51 3.55 -37.26
N VAL A 242 -19.44 2.22 -37.33
CA VAL A 242 -18.82 1.37 -36.29
C VAL A 242 -17.33 1.66 -36.12
N MET A 243 -16.65 2.11 -37.18
CA MET A 243 -15.23 2.49 -37.17
C MET A 243 -14.93 3.79 -36.42
N GLN A 244 -15.94 4.57 -36.00
CA GLN A 244 -15.80 5.87 -35.33
C GLN A 244 -16.53 5.92 -33.97
N SER A 245 -16.62 4.79 -33.27
CA SER A 245 -17.44 4.61 -32.06
C SER A 245 -17.21 5.65 -30.95
N GLN A 246 -16.01 6.22 -30.81
CA GLN A 246 -15.72 7.26 -29.81
C GLN A 246 -16.44 8.61 -30.05
N TYR A 247 -17.02 8.81 -31.23
CA TYR A 247 -17.74 10.03 -31.63
C TYR A 247 -19.26 9.83 -31.76
N ILE A 248 -19.78 8.67 -31.35
CA ILE A 248 -21.20 8.30 -31.53
C ILE A 248 -21.85 7.96 -30.20
N SER A 249 -22.86 8.73 -29.82
CA SER A 249 -23.78 8.44 -28.72
C SER A 249 -25.04 7.74 -29.25
N VAL A 250 -25.54 6.75 -28.52
CA VAL A 250 -26.74 5.96 -28.91
C VAL A 250 -27.71 5.85 -27.72
N CYS A 251 -29.00 6.05 -27.97
CA CYS A 251 -30.06 5.98 -26.95
C CYS A 251 -31.32 5.27 -27.49
N ARG A 252 -32.22 4.80 -26.61
CA ARG A 252 -33.23 3.75 -26.93
C ARG A 252 -34.70 4.12 -26.75
N THR A 253 -35.03 5.38 -26.50
CA THR A 253 -36.42 5.87 -26.40
C THR A 253 -36.70 6.86 -27.52
N SER A 254 -37.95 7.04 -27.93
CA SER A 254 -38.28 8.00 -28.99
C SER A 254 -37.76 9.40 -28.65
N ASP A 255 -37.18 10.06 -29.65
CA ASP A 255 -36.64 11.42 -29.61
C ASP A 255 -35.56 11.66 -28.53
N CYS A 256 -34.95 10.60 -27.99
CA CYS A 256 -33.92 10.69 -26.94
C CYS A 256 -32.61 11.36 -27.36
N ASN A 257 -32.41 11.56 -28.65
CA ASN A 257 -31.26 12.25 -29.21
C ASN A 257 -31.54 13.76 -29.34
N ASP A 258 -32.24 14.35 -28.37
CA ASP A 258 -32.55 15.78 -28.31
C ASP A 258 -31.68 16.58 -27.32
N ASP A 259 -30.87 15.90 -26.50
CA ASP A 259 -29.89 16.53 -25.62
C ASP A 259 -28.88 17.38 -26.40
N CYS A 260 -28.58 18.57 -25.87
CA CYS A 260 -27.54 19.45 -26.38
C CYS A 260 -26.14 18.85 -26.19
N ILE A 261 -25.24 19.16 -27.12
CA ILE A 261 -23.81 18.90 -26.95
C ILE A 261 -23.25 20.05 -26.09
N ILE A 262 -23.15 19.80 -24.78
CA ILE A 262 -22.62 20.77 -23.82
C ILE A 262 -21.10 20.75 -23.92
N THR A 263 -20.48 21.92 -24.13
CA THR A 263 -19.02 22.09 -24.02
C THR A 263 -18.55 21.65 -22.65
N PRO A 264 -17.49 20.82 -22.53
CA PRO A 264 -17.02 20.38 -21.22
C PRO A 264 -16.56 21.57 -20.37
N THR A 265 -16.78 21.50 -19.06
CA THR A 265 -15.96 22.30 -18.14
C THR A 265 -14.63 21.59 -17.89
N CYS A 266 -13.53 22.31 -17.84
CA CYS A 266 -12.19 21.74 -17.62
C CYS A 266 -11.42 22.56 -16.58
N TYR A 267 -10.48 21.93 -15.89
CA TYR A 267 -9.49 22.67 -15.12
C TYR A 267 -8.56 23.40 -16.10
N VAL A 268 -8.42 24.72 -15.95
CA VAL A 268 -7.56 25.57 -16.77
C VAL A 268 -6.54 26.24 -15.85
N CYS A 269 -5.28 25.84 -15.91
CA CYS A 269 -4.21 26.35 -15.06
C CYS A 269 -2.81 26.09 -15.63
N ASP A 270 -1.82 26.77 -15.05
CA ASP A 270 -0.38 26.64 -15.33
C ASP A 270 0.35 26.64 -13.98
N SER A 271 1.12 25.60 -13.68
CA SER A 271 1.83 25.47 -12.39
C SER A 271 2.88 26.56 -12.15
N ASN A 272 3.40 27.18 -13.21
CA ASN A 272 4.34 28.30 -13.09
C ASN A 272 3.65 29.57 -12.58
N GLN A 273 2.32 29.63 -12.62
CA GLN A 273 1.49 30.75 -12.17
C GLN A 273 0.68 30.41 -10.92
N ASP A 274 0.17 29.17 -10.83
CA ASP A 274 -0.59 28.65 -9.70
C ASP A 274 -0.13 27.24 -9.32
N GLN A 275 0.56 27.12 -8.18
CA GLN A 275 1.05 25.84 -7.65
C GLN A 275 -0.07 24.83 -7.37
N ASN A 276 -1.33 25.27 -7.22
CA ASN A 276 -2.48 24.35 -7.14
C ASN A 276 -2.70 23.54 -8.43
N CYS A 277 -2.13 23.94 -9.57
CA CYS A 277 -2.19 23.15 -10.81
C CYS A 277 -1.49 21.77 -10.70
N LEU A 278 -0.54 21.65 -9.77
CA LEU A 278 0.20 20.41 -9.46
C LEU A 278 -0.57 19.49 -8.50
N MET A 279 -1.33 20.06 -7.56
CA MET A 279 -1.89 19.35 -6.40
C MET A 279 -3.42 19.33 -6.50
N ASP A 280 -4.03 18.15 -6.69
CA ASP A 280 -5.49 17.99 -6.82
C ASP A 280 -6.21 18.08 -5.45
N GLN A 281 -6.07 19.22 -4.77
CA GLN A 281 -6.65 19.50 -3.45
C GLN A 281 -7.77 20.54 -3.49
N GLY A 282 -8.73 20.38 -4.41
CA GLY A 282 -10.05 21.02 -4.35
C GLY A 282 -10.08 22.56 -4.41
N SER A 283 -8.95 23.21 -4.69
CA SER A 283 -8.80 24.67 -4.75
C SER A 283 -9.03 25.26 -6.14
N LEU A 284 -8.85 24.46 -7.20
CA LEU A 284 -9.21 24.83 -8.56
C LEU A 284 -10.71 24.66 -8.80
N THR A 285 -11.30 25.51 -9.63
CA THR A 285 -12.68 25.37 -10.12
C THR A 285 -12.66 25.11 -11.63
N PRO A 286 -13.40 24.09 -12.14
CA PRO A 286 -13.56 23.91 -13.58
C PRO A 286 -14.13 25.17 -14.23
N GLN A 287 -13.62 25.51 -15.41
CA GLN A 287 -14.06 26.65 -16.22
C GLN A 287 -14.77 26.13 -17.47
N ASP A 288 -15.77 26.87 -17.96
CA ASP A 288 -16.42 26.59 -19.24
C ASP A 288 -15.40 26.67 -20.38
N CYS A 289 -15.26 25.59 -21.16
CA CYS A 289 -14.40 25.63 -22.33
C CYS A 289 -15.02 26.46 -23.47
N PRO A 290 -14.18 27.03 -24.37
CA PRO A 290 -14.66 27.65 -25.60
C PRO A 290 -15.54 26.71 -26.41
N GLN A 291 -16.45 27.29 -27.21
CA GLN A 291 -17.21 26.56 -28.23
C GLN A 291 -16.27 25.74 -29.12
N GLU A 292 -16.74 24.58 -29.60
CA GLU A 292 -15.97 23.59 -30.38
C GLU A 292 -14.94 22.75 -29.57
N THR A 293 -14.86 22.89 -28.24
CA THR A 293 -14.00 22.01 -27.41
C THR A 293 -14.60 20.60 -27.26
N LEU A 294 -13.76 19.57 -27.44
CA LEU A 294 -14.14 18.15 -27.33
C LEU A 294 -13.73 17.48 -26.02
N SER A 295 -12.64 17.94 -25.40
CA SER A 295 -11.90 17.17 -24.39
C SER A 295 -11.14 18.10 -23.47
N CYS A 296 -10.89 17.68 -22.23
CA CYS A 296 -9.91 18.33 -21.39
C CYS A 296 -8.51 17.73 -21.63
N TYR A 297 -7.46 18.46 -21.28
CA TYR A 297 -6.09 17.94 -21.26
C TYR A 297 -5.35 18.28 -19.97
N THR A 298 -4.30 17.49 -19.69
CA THR A 298 -3.19 17.84 -18.80
C THR A 298 -1.88 17.56 -19.54
N CYS A 299 -1.00 18.55 -19.63
CA CYS A 299 0.34 18.46 -20.20
C CYS A 299 1.39 18.62 -19.10
N LYS A 300 2.54 17.96 -19.26
CA LYS A 300 3.76 18.24 -18.48
C LYS A 300 4.87 18.69 -19.43
N HIS A 301 5.55 19.78 -19.09
CA HIS A 301 6.65 20.37 -19.85
C HIS A 301 8.02 19.88 -19.33
N GLU A 302 9.10 20.13 -20.09
CA GLU A 302 10.46 19.68 -19.76
C GLU A 302 10.98 20.24 -18.42
N ASP A 303 10.49 21.40 -17.98
CA ASP A 303 10.83 22.05 -16.70
C ASP A 303 10.04 21.50 -15.50
N ASN A 304 9.35 20.38 -15.67
CA ASN A 304 8.38 19.78 -14.74
C ASN A 304 7.11 20.60 -14.48
N SER A 305 6.88 21.72 -15.17
CA SER A 305 5.62 22.45 -15.06
C SER A 305 4.46 21.67 -15.68
N VAL A 306 3.25 21.89 -15.14
CA VAL A 306 2.01 21.25 -15.59
C VAL A 306 1.04 22.33 -16.06
N THR A 307 0.50 22.14 -17.27
CA THR A 307 -0.63 22.95 -17.77
C THR A 307 -1.86 22.08 -17.96
N ARG A 308 -3.03 22.62 -17.60
CA ARG A 308 -4.33 21.97 -17.77
C ARG A 308 -5.22 22.87 -18.61
N GLY A 309 -6.06 22.29 -19.47
CA GLY A 309 -6.98 23.11 -20.27
C GLY A 309 -7.94 22.35 -21.17
N CYS A 310 -8.48 23.08 -22.14
CA CYS A 310 -9.46 22.67 -23.14
C CYS A 310 -8.77 22.34 -24.48
N VAL A 311 -9.09 21.22 -25.13
CA VAL A 311 -8.57 20.87 -26.45
C VAL A 311 -9.66 20.39 -27.42
N ASN A 312 -9.53 20.77 -28.69
CA ASN A 312 -10.27 20.22 -29.81
C ASN A 312 -9.37 19.19 -30.53
N GLY A 313 -9.83 17.94 -30.64
CA GLY A 313 -9.08 16.85 -31.27
C GLY A 313 -7.85 16.34 -30.49
N THR A 314 -7.01 15.57 -31.18
CA THR A 314 -5.86 14.84 -30.62
C THR A 314 -4.51 15.56 -30.75
N SER A 315 -4.48 16.81 -31.21
CA SER A 315 -3.24 17.56 -31.44
C SER A 315 -2.87 18.45 -30.24
N VAL A 316 -2.00 17.94 -29.37
CA VAL A 316 -1.13 18.78 -28.53
C VAL A 316 0.32 18.35 -28.77
N GLN A 317 1.26 19.29 -28.83
CA GLN A 317 2.64 19.02 -29.28
C GLN A 317 3.60 18.58 -28.15
N ASP A 318 3.12 18.58 -26.90
CA ASP A 318 3.86 18.12 -25.72
C ASP A 318 3.32 16.77 -25.20
N VAL A 319 3.93 16.21 -24.14
CA VAL A 319 3.47 14.97 -23.51
C VAL A 319 2.18 15.25 -22.70
N CYS A 320 1.05 15.18 -23.41
CA CYS A 320 -0.25 15.55 -22.88
C CYS A 320 -1.23 14.38 -22.87
N GLN A 321 -1.91 14.19 -21.73
CA GLN A 321 -3.02 13.27 -21.60
C GLN A 321 -4.33 14.03 -21.81
N SER A 322 -5.12 13.63 -22.80
CA SER A 322 -6.48 14.12 -23.01
C SER A 322 -7.51 13.18 -22.37
N CYS A 323 -8.65 13.73 -21.96
CA CYS A 323 -9.77 12.96 -21.42
C CYS A 323 -11.12 13.48 -21.98
N PRO A 324 -11.89 12.64 -22.68
CA PRO A 324 -13.16 13.04 -23.30
C PRO A 324 -14.37 12.92 -22.33
N SER A 325 -14.13 12.73 -21.02
CA SER A 325 -15.21 12.65 -20.05
C SER A 325 -15.76 14.05 -19.73
N PRO A 326 -17.09 14.19 -19.52
CA PRO A 326 -17.67 15.48 -19.19
C PRO A 326 -17.18 15.99 -17.83
N ASN A 327 -16.90 17.28 -17.77
CA ASN A 327 -16.66 18.09 -16.56
C ASN A 327 -15.49 17.65 -15.68
N GLY A 328 -14.38 18.40 -15.76
CA GLY A 328 -13.27 18.31 -14.82
C GLY A 328 -12.53 16.97 -14.84
N CYS A 329 -12.58 16.22 -15.93
CA CYS A 329 -11.89 14.94 -16.03
C CYS A 329 -10.36 15.07 -15.93
N ASN A 330 -9.83 16.25 -16.24
CA ASN A 330 -8.45 16.65 -16.01
C ASN A 330 -8.19 17.18 -14.59
N SER A 331 -8.97 16.73 -13.60
CA SER A 331 -8.66 16.82 -12.16
C SER A 331 -7.48 15.93 -11.81
N LYS A 332 -7.59 14.64 -12.18
CA LYS A 332 -6.66 13.56 -11.83
C LYS A 332 -5.20 14.02 -11.84
N GLU A 333 -4.49 13.67 -10.77
CA GLU A 333 -3.04 13.86 -10.68
C GLU A 333 -2.33 13.16 -11.85
N VAL A 334 -1.28 13.80 -12.37
CA VAL A 334 -0.40 13.18 -13.37
C VAL A 334 0.37 12.08 -12.67
N GLN A 335 0.11 10.83 -13.05
CA GLN A 335 0.84 9.67 -12.53
C GLN A 335 2.30 9.75 -13.01
N SER A 336 3.19 10.29 -12.18
CA SER A 336 4.62 10.44 -12.49
C SER A 336 5.46 9.75 -11.44
N CYS A 337 6.35 8.88 -11.91
CA CYS A 337 7.23 8.05 -11.10
C CYS A 337 8.63 8.67 -11.09
N TYR A 338 9.32 8.62 -9.95
CA TYR A 338 10.79 8.61 -9.99
C TYR A 338 11.27 7.39 -10.78
N LYS A 339 12.31 7.59 -11.59
CA LYS A 339 12.93 6.59 -12.46
C LYS A 339 14.42 6.48 -12.14
N CYS A 340 14.83 5.40 -11.49
CA CYS A 340 16.24 5.18 -11.16
C CYS A 340 16.53 3.72 -10.78
N ASN A 341 17.82 3.38 -10.74
CA ASN A 341 18.33 2.10 -10.27
C ASN A 341 19.59 2.30 -9.44
N SER A 342 19.67 1.73 -8.24
CA SER A 342 20.82 1.89 -7.34
C SER A 342 22.03 1.00 -7.64
N ASP A 343 22.02 0.31 -8.78
CA ASP A 343 23.26 -0.15 -9.45
C ASP A 343 23.93 0.94 -10.30
N ASP A 344 23.15 1.89 -10.83
CA ASP A 344 23.64 2.96 -11.71
C ASP A 344 23.86 4.27 -10.92
N ASP A 345 22.96 4.58 -9.99
CA ASP A 345 23.04 5.74 -9.08
C ASP A 345 22.56 5.39 -7.66
N GLU A 346 23.50 5.36 -6.69
CA GLU A 346 23.22 5.07 -5.28
C GLU A 346 22.16 6.00 -4.67
N ASN A 347 22.02 7.23 -5.16
CA ASN A 347 21.01 8.19 -4.70
C ASN A 347 19.58 7.66 -4.82
N CYS A 348 19.32 6.75 -5.76
CA CYS A 348 18.03 6.05 -5.90
C CYS A 348 17.61 5.26 -4.65
N ALA A 349 18.60 4.75 -3.91
CA ALA A 349 18.44 4.03 -2.66
C ALA A 349 18.60 4.92 -1.42
N THR A 350 19.56 5.86 -1.46
CA THR A 350 20.02 6.61 -0.29
C THR A 350 19.32 7.95 -0.08
N TRP A 351 18.71 8.53 -1.13
CA TRP A 351 17.89 9.74 -1.10
C TRP A 351 18.61 10.97 -0.51
N HIS A 352 19.83 11.23 -0.99
CA HIS A 352 20.64 12.39 -0.60
C HIS A 352 20.18 13.68 -1.30
N HIS A 353 19.90 13.56 -2.59
CA HIS A 353 19.65 14.65 -3.55
C HIS A 353 18.45 14.30 -4.41
N ASP A 354 17.24 14.42 -3.87
CA ASP A 354 16.00 14.12 -4.59
C ASP A 354 15.82 14.99 -5.85
N GLU A 355 16.41 16.19 -5.87
CA GLU A 355 16.46 17.09 -7.02
C GLU A 355 17.24 16.55 -8.24
N MET A 356 18.02 15.48 -8.08
CA MET A 356 18.85 14.89 -9.14
C MET A 356 18.25 13.64 -9.78
N LEU A 357 17.18 13.07 -9.24
CA LEU A 357 16.58 11.83 -9.76
C LEU A 357 15.63 12.11 -10.93
N GLU A 358 15.74 11.31 -11.99
CA GLU A 358 14.86 11.42 -13.16
C GLU A 358 13.41 11.03 -12.82
N PHE A 359 12.47 11.56 -13.61
CA PHE A 359 11.05 11.22 -13.56
C PHE A 359 10.56 10.69 -14.90
N GLU A 360 9.54 9.82 -14.87
CA GLU A 360 8.76 9.43 -16.05
C GLU A 360 7.25 9.51 -15.77
N ILE A 361 6.43 9.45 -16.82
CA ILE A 361 4.95 9.44 -16.73
C ILE A 361 4.47 8.01 -16.99
N CYS A 362 3.56 7.54 -16.15
CA CYS A 362 3.32 6.11 -15.95
C CYS A 362 1.84 5.79 -16.23
N PRO A 363 1.52 4.83 -17.12
CA PRO A 363 0.15 4.61 -17.58
C PRO A 363 -0.78 3.97 -16.53
N GLU A 364 -0.23 3.30 -15.51
CA GLU A 364 -1.00 2.69 -14.41
C GLU A 364 -0.60 3.21 -13.03
N SER A 365 0.64 2.95 -12.60
CA SER A 365 1.11 3.22 -11.24
C SER A 365 2.63 3.36 -11.20
N CYS A 366 3.15 3.99 -10.15
CA CYS A 366 4.54 3.84 -9.77
C CYS A 366 4.81 2.47 -9.16
N LEU A 367 6.10 2.14 -9.06
CA LEU A 367 6.62 0.98 -8.36
C LEU A 367 7.98 1.33 -7.74
N THR A 368 8.19 0.91 -6.49
CA THR A 368 9.52 0.80 -5.86
C THR A 368 9.78 -0.65 -5.56
N LYS A 369 10.96 -1.16 -5.91
CA LYS A 369 11.36 -2.55 -5.64
C LYS A 369 12.80 -2.64 -5.15
N VAL A 370 13.07 -3.54 -4.21
CA VAL A 370 14.43 -3.98 -3.88
C VAL A 370 14.71 -5.33 -4.55
N THR A 371 15.86 -5.47 -5.20
CA THR A 371 16.30 -6.72 -5.85
C THR A 371 16.86 -7.73 -4.86
N GLU A 372 17.10 -8.97 -5.30
CA GLU A 372 17.78 -10.00 -4.50
C GLU A 372 19.21 -9.60 -4.05
N TYR A 373 19.81 -8.58 -4.68
CA TYR A 373 21.12 -8.01 -4.33
C TYR A 373 21.01 -6.74 -3.47
N GLY A 374 19.82 -6.42 -2.93
CA GLY A 374 19.59 -5.26 -2.07
C GLY A 374 19.51 -3.92 -2.80
N LYS A 375 19.38 -3.91 -4.13
CA LYS A 375 19.39 -2.69 -4.96
C LYS A 375 17.99 -2.14 -5.18
N THR A 376 17.82 -0.82 -5.09
CA THR A 376 16.53 -0.13 -5.27
C THR A 376 16.30 0.22 -6.73
N ILE A 377 15.13 -0.16 -7.25
CA ILE A 377 14.62 0.23 -8.56
C ILE A 377 13.34 1.03 -8.35
N ARG A 378 13.22 2.17 -9.04
CA ARG A 378 12.01 3.00 -9.11
C ARG A 378 11.66 3.22 -10.57
N ALA A 379 10.40 3.00 -10.95
CA ALA A 379 9.92 3.17 -12.32
C ALA A 379 8.39 3.11 -12.41
N CYS A 380 7.86 3.23 -13.64
CA CYS A 380 6.55 2.72 -14.03
C CYS A 380 6.42 1.23 -13.69
N LYS A 381 5.24 0.84 -13.20
CA LYS A 381 4.78 -0.55 -13.30
C LYS A 381 4.63 -0.94 -14.79
N SER A 382 5.13 -2.10 -15.17
CA SER A 382 5.03 -2.68 -16.52
C SER A 382 4.98 -4.21 -16.48
N ASP A 383 4.67 -4.88 -17.60
CA ASP A 383 4.67 -6.36 -17.66
C ASP A 383 6.03 -6.97 -17.29
N SER A 384 7.12 -6.26 -17.61
CA SER A 384 8.50 -6.62 -17.30
C SER A 384 8.95 -6.23 -15.89
N LEU A 385 8.28 -5.28 -15.24
CA LEU A 385 8.62 -4.77 -13.92
C LEU A 385 7.35 -4.52 -13.11
N LYS A 386 6.99 -5.53 -12.32
CA LYS A 386 5.81 -5.58 -11.46
C LYS A 386 6.15 -6.24 -10.13
N CYS A 387 5.29 -6.01 -9.14
CA CYS A 387 5.33 -6.75 -7.89
C CYS A 387 4.65 -8.11 -8.10
N GLU A 388 5.33 -9.18 -7.71
CA GLU A 388 4.73 -10.52 -7.68
C GLU A 388 3.89 -10.69 -6.42
N VAL A 389 3.06 -11.73 -6.38
CA VAL A 389 2.27 -12.07 -5.17
C VAL A 389 3.24 -12.40 -4.03
N ASP A 390 3.01 -11.81 -2.86
CA ASP A 390 3.84 -11.90 -1.64
C ASP A 390 5.27 -11.30 -1.74
N ASP A 391 5.54 -10.43 -2.73
CA ASP A 391 6.80 -9.68 -2.84
C ASP A 391 6.86 -8.52 -1.82
N GLN A 392 7.26 -8.83 -0.58
CA GLN A 392 7.42 -7.86 0.52
C GLN A 392 8.36 -6.69 0.18
N PHE A 393 9.24 -6.87 -0.80
CA PHE A 393 10.23 -5.87 -1.22
C PHE A 393 9.81 -5.13 -2.50
N CYS A 394 8.55 -5.21 -2.89
CA CYS A 394 7.99 -4.43 -3.98
C CYS A 394 6.67 -3.77 -3.58
N THR A 395 6.56 -2.46 -3.80
CA THR A 395 5.36 -1.67 -3.46
C THR A 395 4.95 -0.79 -4.64
N PRO A 396 3.73 -0.98 -5.18
CA PRO A 396 3.13 -0.04 -6.12
C PRO A 396 2.48 1.12 -5.38
N CYS A 397 2.44 2.31 -6.00
CA CYS A 397 1.70 3.46 -5.48
C CYS A 397 1.13 4.33 -6.61
N TYR A 398 0.25 5.26 -6.24
CA TYR A 398 -0.46 6.15 -7.16
C TYR A 398 -0.28 7.62 -6.75
N GLY A 399 -0.42 8.53 -7.72
CA GLY A 399 -0.23 9.97 -7.54
C GLY A 399 1.15 10.47 -7.97
N LEU A 400 1.36 11.79 -7.88
CA LEU A 400 2.63 12.43 -8.28
C LEU A 400 3.77 12.05 -7.33
N ALA A 401 4.89 11.58 -7.89
CA ALA A 401 6.13 11.28 -7.17
C ALA A 401 6.00 10.26 -6.02
N CYS A 402 4.88 9.52 -5.92
CA CYS A 402 4.52 8.73 -4.74
C CYS A 402 5.55 7.66 -4.35
N ASN A 403 6.44 7.28 -5.27
CA ASN A 403 7.56 6.38 -5.04
C ASN A 403 8.80 7.14 -4.55
N GLU A 404 8.61 8.12 -3.67
CA GLU A 404 9.67 8.90 -3.04
C GLU A 404 10.21 8.27 -1.74
N GLY A 405 11.20 8.92 -1.12
CA GLY A 405 11.68 8.58 0.22
C GLY A 405 12.46 7.26 0.33
N ILE A 406 12.83 6.93 1.57
CA ILE A 406 13.61 5.71 1.87
C ILE A 406 12.72 4.47 1.77
N TYR A 407 13.21 3.44 1.07
CA TYR A 407 12.49 2.18 0.88
C TYR A 407 13.39 0.95 1.04
N PRO A 408 12.99 -0.09 1.80
CA PRO A 408 11.80 -0.14 2.65
C PRO A 408 11.98 0.80 3.88
N GLU A 409 10.90 1.04 4.64
CA GLU A 409 10.91 1.99 5.76
C GLU A 409 11.91 1.62 6.88
N ASP A 410 12.23 0.33 7.02
CA ASP A 410 13.17 -0.21 8.01
C ASP A 410 14.64 -0.21 7.55
N ARG A 411 14.93 0.26 6.32
CA ARG A 411 16.30 0.35 5.79
C ARG A 411 17.18 1.15 6.75
N LEU A 412 18.24 0.49 7.25
CA LEU A 412 19.19 1.08 8.18
C LEU A 412 19.76 2.39 7.61
N GLN A 413 19.89 3.40 8.48
CA GLN A 413 20.55 4.66 8.17
C GLN A 413 21.78 4.83 9.04
N CYS A 414 22.92 5.14 8.42
CA CYS A 414 24.19 5.30 9.11
C CYS A 414 24.77 6.68 8.79
N TYR A 415 25.75 7.11 9.59
CA TYR A 415 26.69 8.12 9.10
C TYR A 415 27.55 7.49 8.01
N GLN A 416 27.64 8.14 6.86
CA GLN A 416 28.38 7.66 5.69
C GLN A 416 29.32 8.78 5.23
N CYS A 417 30.63 8.53 5.26
CA CYS A 417 31.64 9.49 4.80
C CYS A 417 33.01 8.83 4.63
N ASN A 418 33.82 9.35 3.71
CA ASN A 418 35.06 8.74 3.25
C ASN A 418 36.26 9.72 3.32
N GLU A 419 37.42 9.31 2.79
CA GLU A 419 38.66 10.10 2.85
C GLU A 419 38.60 11.50 2.22
N THR A 420 37.65 11.76 1.31
CA THR A 420 37.48 13.06 0.64
C THR A 420 36.60 14.03 1.41
N ASP A 421 35.89 13.56 2.43
CA ASP A 421 35.03 14.39 3.26
C ASP A 421 35.82 14.94 4.46
N ASP A 422 36.01 16.26 4.51
CA ASP A 422 36.68 16.94 5.63
C ASP A 422 35.75 17.12 6.85
N SER A 423 34.45 16.83 6.72
CA SER A 423 33.46 16.94 7.81
C SER A 423 33.23 15.63 8.60
N CYS A 424 33.78 14.51 8.12
CA CYS A 424 33.53 13.17 8.65
C CYS A 424 33.87 12.98 10.14
N ASP A 425 34.77 13.80 10.69
CA ASP A 425 35.17 13.80 12.10
C ASP A 425 34.02 14.19 13.06
N GLU A 426 33.05 15.02 12.64
CA GLU A 426 31.97 15.58 13.47
C GLU A 426 30.57 14.95 13.21
N ALA A 427 30.41 13.63 13.35
CA ALA A 427 29.13 12.94 13.10
C ALA A 427 27.90 13.55 13.81
N GLN A 428 28.06 14.13 15.00
CA GLN A 428 26.94 14.76 15.73
C GLN A 428 26.30 15.98 15.01
N ARG A 429 26.92 16.50 13.94
CA ARG A 429 26.36 17.54 13.07
C ARG A 429 25.91 17.04 11.70
N GLY A 430 26.22 15.79 11.35
CA GLY A 430 25.88 15.20 10.07
C GLY A 430 24.41 14.74 9.97
N LYS A 431 23.94 14.56 8.74
CA LYS A 431 22.71 13.80 8.43
C LYS A 431 23.08 12.32 8.35
N THR A 432 22.20 11.43 8.81
CA THR A 432 22.30 10.00 8.50
C THR A 432 21.68 9.72 7.13
N TYR A 433 22.24 8.75 6.43
CA TYR A 433 21.75 8.34 5.11
C TYR A 433 21.49 6.85 5.09
N ALA A 434 20.49 6.43 4.32
CA ALA A 434 20.13 5.02 4.21
C ALA A 434 21.22 4.23 3.49
N CYS A 435 21.43 2.98 3.87
CA CYS A 435 22.49 2.16 3.28
C CYS A 435 22.23 1.91 1.77
N PRO A 436 23.22 2.09 0.87
CA PRO A 436 23.01 1.96 -0.58
C PRO A 436 22.47 0.59 -1.01
N VAL A 437 22.93 -0.45 -0.30
CA VAL A 437 22.46 -1.82 -0.42
C VAL A 437 21.58 -2.13 0.80
N TYR A 438 20.41 -2.71 0.57
CA TYR A 438 19.54 -3.20 1.64
C TYR A 438 19.97 -4.60 2.09
N ASP A 439 20.35 -4.72 3.36
CA ASP A 439 20.55 -5.98 4.09
C ASP A 439 19.79 -5.85 5.43
N PRO A 440 18.84 -6.74 5.78
CA PRO A 440 18.13 -6.68 7.05
C PRO A 440 19.04 -6.97 8.27
N ASP A 441 20.19 -7.62 8.06
CA ASP A 441 21.23 -7.88 9.06
C ASP A 441 22.39 -6.86 8.99
N ASP A 442 22.16 -5.70 8.36
CA ASP A 442 23.15 -4.64 8.21
C ASP A 442 23.48 -3.92 9.54
N LYS A 443 24.65 -3.31 9.57
CA LYS A 443 25.26 -2.68 10.74
C LYS A 443 26.09 -1.48 10.33
N CYS A 444 25.96 -0.38 11.04
CA CYS A 444 26.86 0.76 10.81
C CYS A 444 28.26 0.42 11.32
N TYR A 445 29.29 0.85 10.58
CA TYR A 445 30.69 0.75 10.99
C TYR A 445 31.37 2.12 11.08
N GLN A 446 32.45 2.19 11.85
CA GLN A 446 33.45 3.25 11.76
C GLN A 446 34.86 2.75 12.07
N PHE A 447 35.86 3.29 11.38
CA PHE A 447 37.29 3.04 11.63
C PHE A 447 38.13 4.28 11.31
N ILE A 448 39.42 4.27 11.65
CA ILE A 448 40.39 5.30 11.20
C ILE A 448 41.27 4.68 10.10
N ASN A 449 41.34 5.32 8.94
CA ASN A 449 42.12 4.86 7.79
C ASN A 449 43.63 5.07 8.00
N GLU A 450 44.43 4.65 7.02
CA GLU A 450 45.90 4.81 7.07
C GLU A 450 46.37 6.28 7.02
N LYS A 451 45.50 7.21 6.63
CA LYS A 451 45.75 8.65 6.57
C LYS A 451 45.32 9.39 7.84
N GLY A 452 44.80 8.69 8.86
CA GLY A 452 44.33 9.29 10.11
C GLY A 452 42.98 10.04 9.99
N LYS A 453 42.24 9.86 8.90
CA LYS A 453 40.84 10.29 8.76
C LYS A 453 39.90 9.19 9.25
N ILE A 454 38.77 9.59 9.84
CA ILE A 454 37.71 8.63 10.14
C ILE A 454 36.95 8.26 8.85
N VAL A 455 36.47 7.02 8.78
CA VAL A 455 35.63 6.50 7.70
C VAL A 455 34.41 5.86 8.34
N ARG A 456 33.23 6.12 7.78
CA ARG A 456 31.93 5.65 8.29
C ARG A 456 31.09 5.10 7.14
N GLY A 457 30.34 4.03 7.38
CA GLY A 457 29.47 3.42 6.38
C GLY A 457 28.61 2.28 6.95
N CYS A 458 28.02 1.51 6.05
CA CYS A 458 27.20 0.34 6.32
C CYS A 458 27.98 -0.96 6.05
N LYS A 459 27.72 -2.05 6.77
CA LYS A 459 28.43 -3.34 6.62
C LYS A 459 28.24 -3.95 5.22
N SER A 460 27.14 -3.61 4.55
CA SER A 460 26.89 -3.93 3.14
C SER A 460 27.83 -3.24 2.14
N ASP A 461 28.53 -2.17 2.54
CA ASP A 461 29.35 -1.36 1.63
C ASP A 461 30.64 -2.08 1.21
N GLN A 462 31.10 -1.80 -0.01
CA GLN A 462 32.39 -2.33 -0.51
C GLN A 462 33.58 -1.96 0.42
N ASN A 463 33.53 -0.79 1.06
CA ASN A 463 34.57 -0.27 1.95
C ASN A 463 34.65 -0.99 3.31
N TYR A 464 33.64 -1.78 3.70
CA TYR A 464 33.65 -2.54 4.96
C TYR A 464 34.85 -3.50 5.08
N GLN A 465 35.39 -3.96 3.94
CA GLN A 465 36.59 -4.80 3.89
C GLN A 465 37.86 -4.10 4.42
N GLU A 466 37.95 -2.76 4.42
CA GLU A 466 39.05 -2.07 5.11
C GLU A 466 38.83 -2.07 6.62
N CYS A 467 37.60 -1.83 7.08
CA CYS A 467 37.24 -1.89 8.50
C CYS A 467 37.64 -3.25 9.11
N LEU A 468 37.28 -4.37 8.46
CA LEU A 468 37.66 -5.71 8.90
C LEU A 468 39.17 -5.90 9.09
N LYS A 469 40.02 -5.30 8.24
CA LYS A 469 41.48 -5.36 8.37
C LYS A 469 42.03 -4.61 9.58
N LYS A 470 41.30 -3.62 10.10
CA LYS A 470 41.68 -2.87 11.32
C LYS A 470 41.35 -3.64 12.62
N GLY A 471 40.65 -4.78 12.53
CA GLY A 471 40.34 -5.64 13.67
C GLY A 471 39.63 -4.88 14.80
N PRO A 472 40.19 -4.82 16.03
CA PRO A 472 39.55 -4.16 17.17
C PRO A 472 39.40 -2.63 17.03
N GLN A 473 40.05 -1.99 16.05
CA GLN A 473 39.89 -0.56 15.78
C GLN A 473 38.68 -0.25 14.88
N CYS A 474 38.06 -1.28 14.28
CA CYS A 474 36.79 -1.19 13.57
C CYS A 474 35.64 -1.39 14.56
N LEU A 475 34.90 -0.33 14.84
CA LEU A 475 33.66 -0.45 15.59
C LEU A 475 32.52 -0.75 14.63
N VAL A 476 31.72 -1.77 14.98
CA VAL A 476 30.50 -2.15 14.28
C VAL A 476 29.36 -2.16 15.30
N CYS A 477 28.24 -1.52 14.97
CA CYS A 477 27.11 -1.34 15.88
C CYS A 477 25.77 -1.51 15.14
N SER A 478 24.69 -1.69 15.89
CA SER A 478 23.34 -1.83 15.36
C SER A 478 22.47 -0.65 15.79
N GLY A 479 21.54 -0.23 14.92
CA GLY A 479 20.66 0.92 15.12
C GLY A 479 21.07 2.15 14.31
N SER A 480 20.08 2.97 13.94
CA SER A 480 20.30 4.15 13.10
C SER A 480 21.29 5.13 13.74
N GLY A 481 22.26 5.62 12.95
CA GLY A 481 23.27 6.60 13.39
C GLY A 481 24.19 6.13 14.53
N CYS A 482 24.26 4.83 14.83
CA CYS A 482 25.04 4.34 15.97
C CYS A 482 26.57 4.55 15.80
N ASN A 483 27.06 4.69 14.57
CA ASN A 483 28.46 4.95 14.23
C ASN A 483 28.81 6.45 14.36
N SER A 484 28.47 7.03 15.52
CA SER A 484 28.56 8.46 15.83
C SER A 484 29.69 8.85 16.78
N TYR A 485 30.59 7.92 17.14
CA TYR A 485 31.75 8.27 17.97
C TYR A 485 32.64 9.26 17.20
N ALA A 486 33.03 10.35 17.86
CA ALA A 486 34.05 11.26 17.35
C ALA A 486 35.37 10.51 17.13
N LYS A 487 36.25 11.06 16.28
CA LYS A 487 37.59 10.47 16.01
C LYS A 487 38.39 10.24 17.29
N GLU A 488 38.28 11.16 18.25
CA GLU A 488 38.96 11.12 19.53
C GLU A 488 37.97 11.31 20.69
N LYS A 489 38.35 10.81 21.87
CA LYS A 489 37.64 10.98 23.15
C LYS A 489 38.62 11.49 24.21
N ALA A 490 38.12 12.30 25.13
CA ALA A 490 38.93 12.75 26.26
C ALA A 490 39.35 11.56 27.14
N ASN A 491 40.64 11.39 27.37
CA ASN A 491 41.13 10.48 28.40
C ASN A 491 40.93 11.15 29.76
N THR A 492 40.04 10.61 30.58
CA THR A 492 39.72 11.14 31.93
C THR A 492 40.21 10.24 33.06
N LEU A 493 41.00 9.20 32.75
CA LEU A 493 41.53 8.28 33.75
C LEU A 493 42.43 9.05 34.74
N PRO A 494 42.26 8.88 36.06
CA PRO A 494 43.22 9.44 37.02
C PRO A 494 44.49 8.62 36.99
N CYS A 495 45.63 9.23 36.64
CA CYS A 495 46.94 8.58 36.64
C CYS A 495 47.92 9.38 37.50
N MET A 496 48.94 8.70 38.01
CA MET A 496 50.13 9.39 38.51
C MET A 496 50.89 9.95 37.32
N GLN A 497 51.25 11.23 37.39
CA GLN A 497 51.88 11.98 36.30
C GLN A 497 53.11 12.70 36.86
N CYS A 498 54.30 12.28 36.42
CA CYS A 498 55.57 12.91 36.79
C CYS A 498 56.64 12.61 35.73
N ASP A 499 57.54 13.56 35.55
CA ASP A 499 58.65 13.54 34.61
C ASP A 499 59.95 13.81 35.40
N ASP A 500 60.80 12.79 35.48
CA ASP A 500 62.15 12.74 36.08
C ASP A 500 62.40 13.59 37.35
N SER A 501 61.43 13.64 38.26
CA SER A 501 61.66 14.21 39.59
C SER A 501 62.26 13.15 40.51
N GLU A 502 63.07 13.57 41.50
CA GLU A 502 63.61 12.63 42.52
C GLU A 502 62.51 11.84 43.26
N GLU A 503 61.27 12.37 43.26
CA GLU A 503 60.08 11.77 43.86
C GLU A 503 59.42 10.72 42.96
N CYS A 504 59.47 10.88 41.63
CA CYS A 504 58.72 10.07 40.66
C CYS A 504 58.98 8.54 40.74
N PRO A 505 60.23 8.07 41.00
CA PRO A 505 60.52 6.64 41.18
C PRO A 505 59.87 5.99 42.42
N TRP A 506 59.42 6.80 43.38
CA TRP A 506 58.84 6.36 44.65
C TRP A 506 57.31 6.27 44.60
N ALA A 507 56.68 5.82 45.68
CA ALA A 507 55.22 5.75 45.76
C ALA A 507 54.59 7.15 45.70
N GLN A 508 53.56 7.29 44.87
CA GLN A 508 52.87 8.54 44.59
C GLN A 508 51.54 8.64 45.37
N LEU A 509 51.19 9.84 45.84
CA LEU A 509 49.96 10.11 46.60
C LEU A 509 48.85 10.78 45.78
N THR A 510 49.21 11.59 44.77
CA THR A 510 48.27 12.50 44.09
C THR A 510 48.24 12.20 42.59
N SER A 511 47.17 11.55 42.14
CA SER A 511 46.89 11.40 40.71
C SER A 511 46.27 12.66 40.13
N LYS A 512 46.55 12.93 38.86
CA LYS A 512 45.85 13.91 38.04
C LYS A 512 44.98 13.17 37.03
N SER A 513 43.85 13.73 36.63
CA SER A 513 43.18 13.26 35.42
C SER A 513 44.11 13.45 34.23
N CYS A 514 44.12 12.50 33.31
CA CYS A 514 44.71 12.72 31.99
C CYS A 514 44.04 13.94 31.31
N ALA A 515 44.80 14.65 30.48
CA ALA A 515 44.31 15.80 29.71
C ALA A 515 44.32 15.54 28.19
N SER A 516 44.85 14.38 27.80
CA SER A 516 45.11 13.97 26.42
C SER A 516 43.85 13.43 25.75
N TYR A 517 43.75 13.59 24.45
CA TYR A 517 42.71 12.98 23.62
C TYR A 517 43.25 11.69 23.02
N ILE A 518 42.46 10.63 23.05
CA ILE A 518 42.83 9.30 22.52
C ILE A 518 41.84 8.86 21.46
N PRO A 519 42.24 8.04 20.46
CA PRO A 519 41.31 7.50 19.47
C PRO A 519 40.10 6.81 20.11
N PHE A 520 38.94 6.85 19.47
CA PHE A 520 37.71 6.29 20.05
C PHE A 520 37.82 4.81 20.47
N PHE A 521 38.61 4.02 19.73
CA PHE A 521 38.87 2.60 20.00
C PHE A 521 39.96 2.35 21.06
N ALA A 522 40.76 3.36 21.43
CA ALA A 522 41.83 3.21 22.40
C ALA A 522 41.27 3.01 23.82
N THR A 523 41.93 2.18 24.63
CA THR A 523 41.57 1.99 26.04
C THR A 523 42.41 2.96 26.88
N PRO A 524 41.80 3.84 27.72
CA PRO A 524 42.55 4.64 28.67
C PRO A 524 43.42 3.78 29.57
N SER A 525 44.70 4.11 29.68
CA SER A 525 45.63 3.45 30.59
C SER A 525 46.60 4.46 31.21
N CYS A 526 47.21 4.06 32.31
CA CYS A 526 48.33 4.74 32.93
C CYS A 526 49.60 3.91 32.70
N PHE A 527 50.74 4.58 32.47
CA PHE A 527 52.03 3.91 32.33
C PHE A 527 53.03 4.31 33.43
N THR A 528 54.09 3.52 33.57
CA THR A 528 55.34 3.84 34.28
C THR A 528 56.49 3.32 33.44
N HIS A 529 57.36 4.22 33.01
CA HIS A 529 58.54 3.90 32.21
C HIS A 529 59.80 4.09 33.07
N LEU A 530 60.59 3.02 33.25
CA LEU A 530 61.86 3.06 33.97
C LEU A 530 63.04 3.19 32.98
N GLY A 531 63.54 4.41 32.82
CA GLY A 531 64.70 4.72 32.00
C GLY A 531 66.03 4.34 32.66
N GLN A 532 67.13 4.72 32.01
CA GLN A 532 68.48 4.54 32.54
C GLN A 532 68.71 5.44 33.77
N ASN A 533 69.67 5.09 34.64
CA ASN A 533 70.01 5.84 35.86
C ASN A 533 68.87 6.05 36.88
N ASN A 534 67.85 5.17 36.89
CA ASN A 534 66.62 5.30 37.69
C ASN A 534 65.72 6.50 37.32
N PHE A 535 65.89 7.04 36.11
CA PHE A 535 64.94 7.94 35.47
C PHE A 535 63.55 7.30 35.42
N VAL A 536 62.51 8.01 35.82
CA VAL A 536 61.13 7.49 35.76
C VAL A 536 60.19 8.55 35.20
N ILE A 537 59.42 8.16 34.17
CA ILE A 537 58.24 8.89 33.71
C ILE A 537 57.00 8.11 34.10
N ARG A 538 55.96 8.81 34.52
CA ARG A 538 54.61 8.28 34.66
C ARG A 538 53.64 9.18 33.93
N GLY A 539 52.71 8.59 33.21
CA GLY A 539 51.72 9.33 32.43
C GLY A 539 50.53 8.48 32.03
N CYS A 540 49.88 8.93 30.97
CA CYS A 540 48.64 8.43 30.41
C CYS A 540 48.81 7.95 28.97
N THR A 541 47.90 7.09 28.52
CA THR A 541 47.76 6.85 27.08
C THR A 541 47.35 8.12 26.34
N GLY A 542 48.05 8.40 25.23
CA GLY A 542 47.96 9.62 24.45
C GLY A 542 48.94 10.74 24.85
N ASP A 543 49.81 10.52 25.84
CA ASP A 543 50.85 11.50 26.20
C ASP A 543 52.05 11.39 25.24
N PRO A 544 52.79 12.48 24.95
CA PRO A 544 53.92 12.46 24.01
C PRO A 544 55.04 11.47 24.37
N ASP A 545 55.21 11.19 25.66
CA ASP A 545 56.24 10.32 26.23
C ASP A 545 55.68 8.94 26.65
N GLU A 546 54.53 8.53 26.09
CA GLU A 546 53.95 7.20 26.30
C GLU A 546 54.93 6.09 25.87
N CYS A 547 55.20 5.16 26.78
CA CYS A 547 55.96 3.95 26.49
C CYS A 547 55.05 2.83 25.96
N ASP A 548 55.59 1.96 25.12
CA ASP A 548 54.87 0.80 24.57
C ASP A 548 55.34 -0.49 25.27
N PRO A 549 54.48 -1.18 26.06
CA PRO A 549 54.84 -2.40 26.78
C PRO A 549 55.05 -3.62 25.87
N THR A 550 54.74 -3.52 24.58
CA THR A 550 55.00 -4.59 23.61
C THR A 550 56.42 -4.55 23.04
N SER A 551 57.05 -3.37 23.02
CA SER A 551 58.43 -3.17 22.54
C SER A 551 59.43 -2.85 23.66
N ASP A 552 59.01 -2.21 24.75
CA ASP A 552 59.83 -1.93 25.93
C ASP A 552 59.44 -2.78 27.16
N LYS A 553 60.44 -3.42 27.78
CA LYS A 553 60.28 -4.23 28.99
C LYS A 553 60.32 -3.43 30.29
N ASN A 554 60.71 -2.16 30.21
CA ASN A 554 60.71 -1.24 31.34
C ASN A 554 59.43 -0.38 31.41
N CYS A 555 58.43 -0.71 30.57
CA CYS A 555 57.14 -0.05 30.49
C CYS A 555 56.05 -0.89 31.18
N ASP A 556 55.62 -0.48 32.37
CA ASP A 556 54.49 -1.06 33.09
C ASP A 556 53.20 -0.29 32.78
N VAL A 557 52.17 -0.97 32.28
CA VAL A 557 50.88 -0.36 31.88
C VAL A 557 49.70 -0.97 32.63
N CYS A 558 48.74 -0.14 33.03
CA CYS A 558 47.56 -0.56 33.78
C CYS A 558 46.32 0.33 33.51
N THR A 559 45.12 -0.24 33.60
CA THR A 559 43.88 0.36 33.04
C THR A 559 42.85 0.85 34.08
N TYR A 560 43.23 0.94 35.36
CA TYR A 560 42.34 1.36 36.45
C TYR A 560 42.85 2.62 37.17
N PRO A 561 41.98 3.42 37.81
CA PRO A 561 42.38 4.70 38.41
C PRO A 561 43.53 4.57 39.40
N SER A 562 44.52 5.46 39.25
CA SER A 562 45.70 5.58 40.11
C SER A 562 46.50 4.28 40.26
N CYS A 563 46.46 3.40 39.25
CA CYS A 563 47.12 2.09 39.28
C CYS A 563 48.65 2.20 39.33
N ASN A 564 49.22 3.17 38.61
CA ASN A 564 50.65 3.46 38.52
C ASN A 564 51.20 4.24 39.75
N LYS A 565 50.67 3.96 40.95
CA LYS A 565 51.07 4.63 42.21
C LYS A 565 52.19 3.93 42.99
N GLY A 566 52.47 2.66 42.66
CA GLY A 566 53.48 1.85 43.34
C GLY A 566 54.91 2.32 43.02
N ASN A 567 55.87 1.86 43.82
CA ASN A 567 57.29 2.10 43.60
C ASN A 567 57.78 1.54 42.25
N ALA A 568 58.45 2.39 41.47
CA ALA A 568 59.22 1.96 40.30
C ALA A 568 60.62 1.48 40.72
N ILE A 569 61.20 2.10 41.76
CA ILE A 569 62.43 1.63 42.41
C ILE A 569 62.21 1.37 43.90
N TYR A 570 63.01 0.47 44.46
CA TYR A 570 62.93 0.05 45.86
C TYR A 570 64.23 0.35 46.60
N GLN A 571 64.11 0.77 47.86
CA GLN A 571 65.25 0.86 48.76
C GLN A 571 65.66 -0.54 49.23
N ASN A 572 66.97 -0.80 49.23
CA ASN A 572 67.60 -1.90 49.94
C ASN A 572 68.47 -1.33 51.07
N CYS A 573 68.44 -1.99 52.23
CA CYS A 573 69.20 -1.60 53.42
C CYS A 573 69.74 -2.84 54.14
N VAL A 574 70.76 -2.67 54.98
CA VAL A 574 71.05 -3.68 55.99
C VAL A 574 69.92 -3.65 57.02
N GLN A 575 69.33 -4.82 57.29
CA GLN A 575 68.23 -4.98 58.26
C GLN A 575 68.66 -5.97 59.34
N CYS A 576 69.03 -5.47 60.52
CA CYS A 576 69.54 -6.30 61.63
C CYS A 576 69.40 -5.61 62.99
N THR A 577 69.50 -6.38 64.08
CA THR A 577 69.49 -5.87 65.46
C THR A 577 70.48 -6.66 66.30
N ALA A 578 71.33 -5.98 67.08
CA ALA A 578 72.32 -6.60 67.96
C ALA A 578 72.61 -5.71 69.19
N GLU A 579 73.05 -6.30 70.30
CA GLU A 579 73.60 -5.51 71.41
C GLU A 579 74.98 -4.92 71.05
N ILE A 580 75.41 -3.85 71.75
CA ILE A 580 76.75 -3.25 71.57
C ILE A 580 77.84 -4.31 71.78
N GLY A 581 78.71 -4.51 70.79
CA GLY A 581 79.73 -5.57 70.76
C GLY A 581 79.22 -6.93 70.26
N GLY A 582 77.96 -7.04 69.84
CA GLY A 582 77.33 -8.24 69.28
C GLY A 582 77.73 -8.57 67.83
N GLY A 583 78.97 -8.27 67.42
CA GLY A 583 79.48 -8.54 66.07
C GLY A 583 79.02 -7.54 65.00
N PRO A 584 79.13 -7.89 63.70
CA PRO A 584 79.10 -6.93 62.59
C PRO A 584 77.90 -5.97 62.58
N CYS A 585 76.70 -6.44 62.93
CA CYS A 585 75.50 -5.59 62.95
C CYS A 585 75.64 -4.37 63.89
N ALA A 586 76.28 -4.55 65.05
CA ALA A 586 76.48 -3.49 66.03
C ALA A 586 77.65 -2.53 65.68
N GLU A 587 78.53 -2.95 64.76
CA GLU A 587 79.79 -2.28 64.44
C GLU A 587 79.72 -1.62 63.06
N SER A 588 80.16 -2.31 62.00
CA SER A 588 80.29 -1.78 60.63
C SER A 588 79.26 -2.32 59.62
N ALA A 589 78.42 -3.27 60.04
CA ALA A 589 77.56 -4.08 59.17
C ALA A 589 78.27 -4.83 58.02
N GLN A 590 79.61 -4.87 58.03
CA GLN A 590 80.41 -5.42 56.94
C GLN A 590 80.15 -6.93 56.80
N GLY A 591 79.83 -7.37 55.57
CA GLY A 591 79.48 -8.76 55.28
C GLY A 591 78.04 -9.14 55.63
N ILE A 592 77.16 -8.18 55.95
CA ILE A 592 75.71 -8.40 56.03
C ILE A 592 75.08 -7.92 54.71
N ASP A 593 74.35 -8.82 54.04
CA ASP A 593 73.66 -8.49 52.80
C ASP A 593 72.53 -7.48 53.00
N THR A 594 72.35 -6.61 52.02
CA THR A 594 71.22 -5.69 51.98
C THR A 594 69.95 -6.43 51.54
N THR A 595 68.82 -6.10 52.14
CA THR A 595 67.51 -6.65 51.81
C THR A 595 66.56 -5.54 51.42
N ARG A 596 65.66 -5.81 50.46
CA ARG A 596 64.59 -4.90 50.06
C ARG A 596 63.76 -4.51 51.29
N CYS A 597 63.53 -3.21 51.43
CA CYS A 597 62.74 -2.67 52.51
C CYS A 597 61.30 -3.20 52.46
N ALA A 598 60.78 -3.59 53.62
CA ALA A 598 59.43 -4.12 53.74
C ALA A 598 58.35 -3.11 53.33
N ASN A 599 57.21 -3.64 52.89
CA ASN A 599 56.10 -2.97 52.20
C ASN A 599 56.47 -2.49 50.78
N ASP A 600 55.59 -2.80 49.82
CA ASP A 600 55.74 -2.43 48.40
C ASP A 600 55.41 -0.94 48.12
N ILE A 601 55.16 -0.18 49.17
CA ILE A 601 54.86 1.26 49.15
C ILE A 601 55.87 1.96 50.06
N GLN A 602 56.76 2.73 49.45
CA GLN A 602 57.81 3.53 50.08
C GLN A 602 57.70 4.95 49.53
N PHE A 603 57.23 5.89 50.35
CA PHE A 603 57.13 7.30 50.00
C PHE A 603 58.49 7.99 50.03
N TYR A 604 58.66 9.02 49.21
CA TYR A 604 59.93 9.73 49.03
C TYR A 604 60.51 10.31 50.34
N ASP A 605 59.66 10.79 51.27
CA ASP A 605 60.08 11.35 52.56
C ASP A 605 60.45 10.29 53.62
N LYS A 606 60.11 9.02 53.34
CA LYS A 606 60.42 7.83 54.15
C LYS A 606 61.44 6.88 53.48
N ARG A 607 62.11 7.35 52.42
CA ARG A 607 63.17 6.61 51.73
C ARG A 607 64.46 6.53 52.56
N GLY A 608 65.37 5.66 52.13
CA GLY A 608 66.69 5.50 52.75
C GLY A 608 66.75 4.49 53.90
N CYS A 609 67.93 4.40 54.48
CA CYS A 609 68.29 3.47 55.53
C CYS A 609 68.65 4.23 56.82
N TYR A 610 68.43 3.59 57.97
CA TYR A 610 68.84 4.12 59.27
C TYR A 610 69.83 3.20 59.99
N VAL A 611 70.62 3.82 60.86
CA VAL A 611 71.31 3.17 61.99
C VAL A 611 70.94 3.92 63.27
N MET A 612 70.43 3.21 64.27
CA MET A 612 69.94 3.77 65.53
C MET A 612 70.47 3.01 66.74
N ARG A 613 70.91 3.73 67.77
CA ARG A 613 71.14 3.18 69.11
C ARG A 613 69.90 3.37 69.97
N ASP A 614 69.37 2.26 70.46
CA ASP A 614 68.24 2.21 71.38
C ASP A 614 68.72 1.57 72.69
N GLY A 615 69.12 2.40 73.65
CA GLY A 615 69.78 1.96 74.88
C GLY A 615 71.11 1.24 74.63
N LYS A 616 71.13 -0.08 74.87
CA LYS A 616 72.28 -0.97 74.63
C LYS A 616 72.23 -1.68 73.27
N THR A 617 71.21 -1.43 72.47
CA THR A 617 70.94 -2.16 71.23
C THR A 617 71.19 -1.27 70.02
N ILE A 618 71.83 -1.81 69.00
CA ILE A 618 71.98 -1.20 67.68
C ILE A 618 70.93 -1.82 66.76
N LYS A 619 70.15 -0.97 66.10
CA LYS A 619 69.14 -1.33 65.10
C LYS A 619 69.55 -0.70 63.77
N ARG A 620 69.69 -1.53 62.73
CA ARG A 620 69.90 -1.09 61.35
C ARG A 620 68.68 -1.53 60.54
N GLY A 621 68.12 -0.63 59.72
CA GLY A 621 66.94 -0.97 58.93
C GLY A 621 66.54 0.13 57.95
N CYS A 622 65.30 0.02 57.47
CA CYS A 622 64.71 0.94 56.50
C CYS A 622 63.93 2.06 57.16
N VAL A 623 64.05 3.29 56.66
CA VAL A 623 63.34 4.46 57.20
C VAL A 623 61.81 4.26 57.14
N ASN A 624 61.30 3.62 56.08
CA ASN A 624 59.88 3.27 55.92
C ASN A 624 59.33 2.32 57.01
N ALA A 625 60.19 1.64 57.77
CA ALA A 625 59.81 0.75 58.87
C ALA A 625 59.86 1.44 60.25
N LEU A 626 60.24 2.71 60.33
CA LEU A 626 60.20 3.49 61.57
C LEU A 626 58.79 4.02 61.84
N ASP A 627 58.37 3.93 63.10
CA ASP A 627 57.22 4.69 63.60
C ASP A 627 57.53 6.20 63.64
N GLU A 628 56.50 7.04 63.73
CA GLU A 628 56.68 8.50 63.71
C GLU A 628 57.56 9.05 64.84
N VAL A 629 57.57 8.42 66.02
CA VAL A 629 58.40 8.87 67.15
C VAL A 629 59.86 8.55 66.86
N SER A 630 60.16 7.34 66.38
CA SER A 630 61.52 6.95 65.99
C SER A 630 62.02 7.73 64.77
N LEU A 631 61.18 7.97 63.76
CA LEU A 631 61.51 8.82 62.62
C LEU A 631 61.83 10.25 63.04
N ASN A 632 61.04 10.84 63.95
CA ASN A 632 61.28 12.19 64.47
C ASN A 632 62.51 12.29 65.39
N LYS A 633 62.97 11.19 66.01
CA LYS A 633 64.29 11.13 66.65
C LYS A 633 65.39 11.15 65.59
N CYS A 634 65.31 10.28 64.58
CA CYS A 634 66.29 10.18 63.50
C CYS A 634 66.38 11.43 62.59
N LYS A 635 65.37 12.29 62.58
CA LYS A 635 65.41 13.62 61.92
C LYS A 635 66.10 14.71 62.76
N LYS A 636 66.54 14.44 64.00
CA LYS A 636 67.22 15.41 64.88
C LYS A 636 68.72 15.11 64.99
N SER A 637 69.54 16.16 64.84
CA SER A 637 71.02 16.10 64.79
C SER A 637 71.72 15.68 66.11
N ASP A 638 70.98 15.65 67.23
CA ASP A 638 71.53 15.41 68.58
C ASP A 638 71.12 14.05 69.18
N GLU A 639 70.34 13.24 68.46
CA GLU A 639 69.94 11.88 68.88
C GLU A 639 70.85 10.82 68.26
N PRO A 640 71.01 9.62 68.84
CA PRO A 640 71.92 8.60 68.34
C PRO A 640 71.30 7.76 67.21
N CYS A 641 70.79 8.44 66.19
CA CYS A 641 70.28 7.84 64.96
C CYS A 641 70.72 8.66 63.75
N GLU A 642 71.16 7.96 62.70
CA GLU A 642 71.57 8.57 61.43
C GLU A 642 70.77 7.94 60.28
N ILE A 643 70.32 8.78 59.34
CA ILE A 643 69.63 8.40 58.11
C ILE A 643 70.53 8.71 56.92
N CYS A 644 70.63 7.76 56.00
CA CYS A 644 71.34 7.90 54.73
C CYS A 644 70.44 7.46 53.57
N LEU A 645 70.63 8.03 52.37
CA LEU A 645 69.67 7.92 51.26
C LEU A 645 70.09 6.96 50.13
N THR A 646 71.34 6.51 50.10
CA THR A 646 71.84 5.60 49.04
C THR A 646 71.55 4.13 49.35
N GLN A 647 71.62 3.26 48.33
CA GLN A 647 71.37 1.82 48.49
C GLN A 647 72.38 1.21 49.48
N GLY A 648 71.90 0.49 50.51
CA GLY A 648 72.75 -0.21 51.48
C GLY A 648 73.59 0.67 52.42
N CYS A 649 73.38 1.99 52.43
CA CYS A 649 74.29 2.96 53.03
C CYS A 649 74.49 2.86 54.55
N ASN A 650 73.61 2.15 55.25
CA ASN A 650 73.66 2.00 56.70
C ASN A 650 74.70 0.97 57.17
N TYR A 651 75.92 1.07 56.65
CA TYR A 651 77.14 0.40 57.13
C TYR A 651 78.01 1.31 58.02
N GLN A 652 77.72 2.61 58.08
CA GLN A 652 78.50 3.58 58.87
C GLN A 652 78.53 3.21 60.37
N GLU A 653 79.61 3.60 61.06
CA GLU A 653 79.76 3.41 62.50
C GLU A 653 78.68 4.16 63.28
N VAL A 654 78.17 3.55 64.35
CA VAL A 654 77.02 4.09 65.11
C VAL A 654 77.36 5.45 65.74
N PRO A 655 76.51 6.49 65.56
CA PRO A 655 76.67 7.77 66.24
C PRO A 655 76.84 7.60 67.75
N SER A 656 77.96 8.08 68.28
CA SER A 656 78.19 8.15 69.72
C SER A 656 77.56 9.43 70.26
N SER A 657 76.77 9.32 71.34
CA SER A 657 76.00 10.38 71.98
C SER A 657 76.84 11.49 72.67
N ALA A 658 78.08 11.69 72.21
CA ALA A 658 79.04 12.63 72.75
C ALA A 658 79.98 13.13 71.65
N LYS A 659 79.61 14.23 70.98
CA LYS A 659 80.59 15.06 70.25
C LYS A 659 81.62 15.58 71.27
N ARG A 660 82.82 14.99 71.26
CA ARG A 660 83.94 15.48 72.08
C ARG A 660 84.39 16.84 71.55
N PHE A 661 84.19 17.87 72.37
CA PHE A 661 84.66 19.23 72.12
C PHE A 661 86.17 19.33 72.36
N LEU A 662 86.97 19.35 71.29
CA LEU A 662 88.42 19.64 71.24
C LEU A 662 88.72 20.09 69.78
N ILE A 663 89.44 21.17 69.44
CA ILE A 663 90.20 22.21 70.17
C ILE A 663 90.05 23.56 69.44
N SER A 664 90.36 24.66 70.13
CA SER A 664 90.31 26.05 69.67
C SER A 664 91.43 26.49 68.70
N LEU A 665 91.05 27.25 67.66
CA LEU A 665 91.73 28.47 67.11
C LEU A 665 93.18 28.34 66.52
N PRO A 666 93.64 29.25 65.61
CA PRO A 666 93.22 30.64 65.49
C PRO A 666 92.77 31.15 64.10
N VAL A 667 92.10 32.30 64.20
CA VAL A 667 91.83 33.30 63.16
C VAL A 667 93.08 33.62 62.33
N LEU A 668 92.89 33.81 61.01
CA LEU A 668 93.68 34.77 60.25
C LEU A 668 92.75 35.75 59.51
N VAL A 669 92.93 37.04 59.77
CA VAL A 669 92.33 38.15 59.01
C VAL A 669 93.19 38.40 57.76
N GLY A 670 92.60 38.61 56.58
CA GLY A 670 93.40 38.64 55.34
C GLY A 670 92.74 39.17 54.04
N VAL A 671 92.28 40.43 54.05
CA VAL A 671 92.47 41.42 52.95
C VAL A 671 92.07 41.08 51.49
N ILE A 672 91.03 41.79 51.04
CA ILE A 672 90.75 42.43 49.73
C ILE A 672 91.86 42.41 48.64
N VAL A 673 91.47 42.18 47.37
CA VAL A 673 91.91 42.79 46.06
C VAL A 673 91.66 41.73 44.96
N LYS A 674 90.72 41.84 44.00
CA LYS A 674 90.37 42.87 42.96
C LYS A 674 91.09 42.61 41.61
N TYR A 675 90.40 42.96 40.51
CA TYR A 675 90.73 42.85 39.06
C TYR A 675 90.28 41.52 38.43
N LEU A 676 89.29 41.52 37.52
CA LEU A 676 89.27 42.05 36.14
C LEU A 676 90.21 41.28 35.21
N ILE A 677 89.66 40.44 34.33
CA ILE A 677 89.22 40.80 32.98
C ILE A 677 87.94 40.02 32.66
#